data_AF-A0A061J3K3-F1
#
_entry.id   AF-A0A061J3K3-F1
#
_cell.length_a   1.000
_cell.length_b   1.000
_cell.length_c   1.000
_cell.angle_alpha   90.00
_cell.angle_beta   90.00
_cell.angle_gamma   90.00
#
_symmetry.space_group_name_H-M   'P 1'
#
loop_
_entity.id
_entity.type
_entity.pdbx_description
1 polymer ?
#
loop_
_entity_poly.entity_id
_entity_poly.type
_entity_poly.pdbx_seq_one_letter_code
_entity_poly.pdbx_strand_id
1 'polypeptide(L)'
;MAPEVPEVELFGFSEGVGVGDEWSANDKEETTEEKETCGHNRGCWRSDSPMTKKRPRADALISAPRAAITAERRIEVVHRLHENNGDMTAVEKLEAFMAYHFLPLALTHNCWPEFSPAETSFVLRQYVHEATRTSSFLIADLTERVAAIIDPQFDTSVYEADISALQLQLRGVVLSHCFVDIAMGHAALLEKHPEAVLLSGTPWIQDMDTPAEAWPMLSLGSRLQLCCVPVPSFSPECILVELRFDSNLLALFTGTVIGTDAAPRHDFFAEFPGLSSTGTSLSLETATTVAQRFLKERLWDRYFAQSGESNNRHTLDYVVVFPSHGGYNNVTHQLDLYWAAHVGDLKRMKHSRKVLDKLLDPAGYATYVRERPPLPKPLLFSHIREHNLLSFPSAFGGSGARLFSRSCLPSYHFPSLNDAVAASSAMTPIVLDIRDNTDHEKVHLKGSVNIPMSFPATAYGAKKAELWLQCLLRPLQSIVVICAGEQQLPLVRKRLALISPGAPIEIYTADELDAPSSPNFEVGAGTQTGSYITAKPLPTSILSNYLPRQLLWVTESDTCAFLRIGNYEQLRCIEPSEDTLILDCRTSYEFKNGSHKHSIHVSLADLCQITALDTMSASSSSSSSALARSTHEQGTPVVDFHAPSSRLGQIFLEKLYDGCVAADIRCRFLCQGIKKIIVYCAGGYRSIIAGSLLRRAFEAAAVSIQVRDVVGGALQIMKQRPDLWTVKDRSIICVS
;
A
#
# COMPACT_ATOMS: atom_id res chain seq x y z
N MET A 1 -28.16 -28.83 -11.49
CA MET A 1 -28.94 -28.03 -10.52
C MET A 1 -27.99 -27.65 -9.40
N ALA A 2 -27.50 -26.41 -9.43
CA ALA A 2 -26.64 -25.84 -8.40
C ALA A 2 -27.53 -25.16 -7.33
N PRO A 3 -27.13 -25.13 -6.05
CA PRO A 3 -27.92 -24.50 -5.01
C PRO A 3 -27.82 -22.97 -5.09
N GLU A 4 -28.94 -22.29 -4.82
CA GLU A 4 -29.07 -20.83 -4.78
C GLU A 4 -28.17 -20.21 -3.70
N VAL A 5 -27.45 -19.17 -4.08
CA VAL A 5 -26.68 -18.30 -3.19
C VAL A 5 -27.61 -17.17 -2.74
N PRO A 6 -27.78 -16.89 -1.43
CA PRO A 6 -28.61 -15.78 -1.00
C PRO A 6 -27.89 -14.45 -1.24
N GLU A 7 -28.60 -13.52 -1.87
CA GLU A 7 -28.20 -12.12 -2.00
C GLU A 7 -28.05 -11.48 -0.61
N VAL A 8 -26.90 -10.84 -0.37
CA VAL A 8 -26.65 -10.02 0.82
C VAL A 8 -26.92 -8.58 0.44
N GLU A 9 -28.06 -8.04 0.89
CA GLU A 9 -28.39 -6.62 0.77
C GLU A 9 -27.39 -5.77 1.58
N LEU A 10 -26.58 -4.99 0.87
CA LEU A 10 -25.84 -3.87 1.42
C LEU A 10 -26.78 -2.65 1.44
N PHE A 11 -26.77 -1.93 2.57
CA PHE A 11 -27.53 -0.71 2.90
C PHE A 11 -28.90 -0.92 3.56
N GLY A 12 -28.89 -0.88 4.90
CA GLY A 12 -30.10 -0.77 5.72
C GLY A 12 -30.76 0.60 5.55
N PHE A 13 -32.00 0.58 5.08
CA PHE A 13 -32.92 1.72 5.10
C PHE A 13 -33.27 2.11 6.54
N SER A 14 -33.25 3.42 6.82
CA SER A 14 -33.85 3.96 8.05
C SER A 14 -35.35 4.14 7.85
N GLU A 15 -36.16 3.46 8.66
CA GLU A 15 -37.61 3.62 8.71
C GLU A 15 -37.99 5.05 9.14
N GLY A 16 -38.67 5.75 8.23
CA GLY A 16 -39.48 6.93 8.56
C GLY A 16 -40.88 6.48 8.92
N VAL A 17 -41.29 6.74 10.16
CA VAL A 17 -42.66 6.50 10.66
C VAL A 17 -43.64 7.35 9.84
N GLY A 18 -44.61 6.67 9.24
CA GLY A 18 -45.63 7.26 8.36
C GLY A 18 -46.85 7.82 9.10
N VAL A 19 -47.52 8.76 8.42
CA VAL A 19 -48.96 9.07 8.43
C VAL A 19 -49.17 9.89 7.15
N GLY A 20 -50.10 9.68 6.23
CA GLY A 20 -51.21 8.75 6.05
C GLY A 20 -51.81 9.06 4.65
N ASP A 21 -52.49 8.08 4.08
CA ASP A 21 -53.10 8.06 2.75
C ASP A 21 -54.08 9.21 2.45
N GLU A 22 -54.16 9.65 1.19
CA GLU A 22 -55.36 9.47 0.34
C GLU A 22 -55.25 10.14 -1.05
N TRP A 23 -55.42 9.29 -2.07
CA TRP A 23 -56.16 9.45 -3.33
C TRP A 23 -55.98 10.62 -4.33
N SER A 24 -55.78 10.16 -5.58
CA SER A 24 -56.52 10.49 -6.83
C SER A 24 -56.01 11.61 -7.75
N ALA A 25 -55.50 11.12 -8.90
CA ALA A 25 -55.90 11.42 -10.28
C ALA A 25 -56.22 12.86 -10.76
N ASN A 26 -55.59 13.14 -11.91
CA ASN A 26 -56.04 13.93 -13.05
C ASN A 26 -55.87 15.46 -13.08
N ASP A 27 -55.14 15.83 -14.14
CA ASP A 27 -55.49 16.84 -15.16
C ASP A 27 -55.50 18.34 -14.84
N LYS A 28 -54.73 19.02 -15.70
CA LYS A 28 -55.00 20.29 -16.40
C LYS A 28 -54.49 21.63 -15.84
N GLU A 29 -53.73 22.24 -16.75
CA GLU A 29 -53.81 23.62 -17.27
C GLU A 29 -53.72 24.81 -16.32
N GLU A 30 -52.71 25.64 -16.62
CA GLU A 30 -52.73 27.11 -16.67
C GLU A 30 -53.91 27.83 -16.00
N THR A 31 -53.61 28.73 -15.06
CA THR A 31 -53.78 30.18 -15.27
C THR A 31 -53.34 31.02 -14.06
N THR A 32 -52.55 32.04 -14.40
CA THR A 32 -52.51 33.42 -13.92
C THR A 32 -53.28 33.87 -12.65
N GLU A 33 -52.53 34.69 -11.91
CA GLU A 33 -52.92 36.00 -11.34
C GLU A 33 -53.48 36.13 -9.91
N GLU A 34 -52.70 36.94 -9.17
CA GLU A 34 -53.11 38.07 -8.33
C GLU A 34 -53.86 37.85 -7.01
N LYS A 35 -53.11 38.28 -5.97
CA LYS A 35 -53.45 39.31 -4.98
C LYS A 35 -54.25 38.95 -3.73
N GLU A 36 -53.82 39.70 -2.71
CA GLU A 36 -54.59 40.18 -1.55
C GLU A 36 -54.85 39.19 -0.42
N THR A 37 -54.85 39.58 0.86
CA THR A 37 -54.28 40.68 1.66
C THR A 37 -54.57 40.30 3.12
N CYS A 38 -53.87 40.96 4.05
CA CYS A 38 -54.23 41.11 5.47
C CYS A 38 -54.19 39.84 6.37
N GLY A 39 -53.57 39.84 7.54
CA GLY A 39 -53.04 40.93 8.35
C GLY A 39 -53.37 40.64 9.81
N HIS A 40 -52.39 40.80 10.71
CA HIS A 40 -52.49 41.34 12.08
C HIS A 40 -51.17 41.04 12.82
N ASN A 41 -50.29 42.02 12.96
CA ASN A 41 -50.17 42.97 14.08
C ASN A 41 -49.69 42.34 15.42
N ARG A 42 -48.45 42.67 15.81
CA ARG A 42 -48.14 43.48 17.01
C ARG A 42 -46.63 43.72 17.18
N GLY A 43 -46.26 44.98 17.45
CA GLY A 43 -45.13 45.30 18.32
C GLY A 43 -43.90 45.97 17.70
N CYS A 44 -44.01 47.26 17.41
CA CYS A 44 -42.95 48.18 16.98
C CYS A 44 -42.10 48.66 18.19
N TRP A 45 -40.79 48.93 18.03
CA TRP A 45 -40.06 50.16 18.47
C TRP A 45 -38.69 50.24 17.77
N ARG A 46 -38.29 51.46 17.40
CA ARG A 46 -37.41 51.89 16.29
C ARG A 46 -35.90 52.04 16.61
N SER A 47 -35.05 51.98 15.58
CA SER A 47 -34.14 53.09 15.18
C SER A 47 -33.64 52.98 13.73
N ASP A 48 -33.57 54.14 13.06
CA ASP A 48 -33.39 54.44 11.61
C ASP A 48 -31.94 54.23 11.09
N SER A 49 -31.65 53.48 9.99
CA SER A 49 -31.56 53.86 8.54
C SER A 49 -30.10 53.97 8.02
N PRO A 50 -29.72 53.79 6.73
CA PRO A 50 -30.34 53.05 5.61
C PRO A 50 -29.46 51.90 5.05
N MET A 51 -30.08 50.78 4.67
CA MET A 51 -29.42 49.69 3.95
C MET A 51 -29.10 50.05 2.49
N THR A 52 -27.87 49.76 2.10
CA THR A 52 -27.40 49.68 0.72
C THR A 52 -28.17 48.63 -0.09
N LYS A 53 -28.56 49.02 -1.30
CA LYS A 53 -29.27 48.22 -2.31
C LYS A 53 -28.69 46.80 -2.42
N LYS A 54 -29.48 45.78 -2.11
CA LYS A 54 -29.19 44.38 -2.50
C LYS A 54 -29.17 44.30 -4.03
N ARG A 55 -28.03 43.90 -4.58
CA ARG A 55 -27.90 43.46 -5.98
C ARG A 55 -28.92 42.34 -6.27
N PRO A 56 -29.49 42.28 -7.48
CA PRO A 56 -30.34 41.16 -7.86
C PRO A 56 -29.57 39.84 -7.74
N ARG A 57 -30.25 38.79 -7.30
CA ARG A 57 -29.71 37.42 -7.22
C ARG A 57 -29.08 37.07 -8.56
N ALA A 58 -27.76 37.00 -8.58
CA ALA A 58 -27.02 36.32 -9.63
C ALA A 58 -27.45 34.85 -9.65
N ASP A 59 -27.42 34.29 -10.85
CA ASP A 59 -27.89 32.97 -11.24
C ASP A 59 -27.51 31.84 -10.26
N ALA A 60 -28.32 30.77 -10.27
CA ALA A 60 -28.16 29.59 -9.45
C ALA A 60 -26.68 29.14 -9.36
N LEU A 61 -26.15 29.10 -8.14
CA LEU A 61 -24.75 28.80 -7.80
C LEU A 61 -24.30 27.36 -8.14
N ILE A 62 -25.21 26.55 -8.67
CA ILE A 62 -24.94 25.20 -9.17
C ILE A 62 -25.91 24.96 -10.33
N SER A 63 -25.61 25.53 -11.50
CA SER A 63 -25.99 24.85 -12.74
C SER A 63 -25.00 23.70 -12.90
N ALA A 64 -25.49 22.47 -13.13
CA ALA A 64 -24.62 21.38 -13.58
C ALA A 64 -23.96 21.82 -14.90
N PRO A 65 -22.65 22.13 -14.95
CA PRO A 65 -22.06 22.74 -16.13
C PRO A 65 -21.44 21.68 -17.03
N ARG A 66 -21.38 22.01 -18.33
CA ARG A 66 -20.90 21.31 -19.54
C ARG A 66 -19.55 20.54 -19.49
N ALA A 67 -18.99 20.27 -18.31
CA ALA A 67 -17.68 19.68 -18.09
C ALA A 67 -17.68 18.39 -17.27
N ALA A 68 -18.85 17.86 -16.88
CA ALA A 68 -18.96 16.42 -16.99
C ALA A 68 -18.82 16.17 -18.49
N ILE A 69 -17.75 15.50 -18.93
CA ILE A 69 -17.82 14.80 -20.21
C ILE A 69 -18.88 13.72 -19.98
N THR A 70 -20.15 14.12 -20.03
CA THR A 70 -21.16 13.26 -20.59
C THR A 70 -20.62 13.01 -21.98
N ALA A 71 -20.39 11.75 -22.33
CA ALA A 71 -20.30 11.41 -23.73
C ALA A 71 -21.62 11.92 -24.33
N GLU A 72 -21.62 13.16 -24.86
CA GLU A 72 -22.83 13.83 -25.36
C GLU A 72 -23.44 13.00 -26.50
N ARG A 73 -22.62 12.11 -27.07
CA ARG A 73 -23.03 10.97 -27.87
C ARG A 73 -22.74 9.69 -27.10
N ARG A 74 -23.69 8.75 -27.13
CA ARG A 74 -23.38 7.33 -26.83
C ARG A 74 -22.11 6.98 -27.61
N ILE A 75 -21.14 6.31 -26.97
CA ILE A 75 -20.12 5.56 -27.72
C ILE A 75 -20.93 4.51 -28.47
N GLU A 76 -21.38 4.84 -29.67
CA GLU A 76 -22.00 3.90 -30.56
C GLU A 76 -20.87 2.95 -30.92
N VAL A 77 -20.89 1.76 -30.32
CA VAL A 77 -20.02 0.68 -30.75
C VAL A 77 -20.56 0.29 -32.13
N VAL A 78 -20.12 1.02 -33.16
CA VAL A 78 -20.66 0.96 -34.54
C VAL A 78 -20.55 -0.46 -35.10
N HIS A 79 -19.57 -1.22 -34.62
CA HIS A 79 -19.62 -2.67 -34.67
C HIS A 79 -20.14 -3.21 -33.36
N ARG A 80 -21.38 -3.68 -33.40
CA ARG A 80 -21.80 -4.75 -32.50
C ARG A 80 -20.70 -5.82 -32.52
N LEU A 81 -19.98 -6.01 -31.40
CA LEU A 81 -18.87 -6.98 -31.28
C LEU A 81 -19.26 -8.41 -31.74
N HIS A 82 -20.56 -8.67 -31.92
CA HIS A 82 -21.13 -9.90 -32.46
C HIS A 82 -21.11 -10.04 -33.99
N GLU A 83 -20.77 -9.01 -34.75
CA GLU A 83 -20.93 -9.05 -36.21
C GLU A 83 -19.79 -9.78 -36.96
N ASN A 84 -18.67 -10.12 -36.32
CA ASN A 84 -17.55 -10.81 -37.01
C ASN A 84 -16.77 -11.88 -36.22
N ASN A 85 -17.21 -12.27 -35.02
CA ASN A 85 -16.53 -13.31 -34.22
C ASN A 85 -17.51 -14.43 -33.87
N GLY A 86 -17.68 -15.39 -34.79
CA GLY A 86 -18.72 -16.42 -34.75
C GLY A 86 -18.72 -17.29 -33.50
N ASP A 87 -17.56 -17.48 -32.86
CA ASP A 87 -17.39 -18.48 -31.80
C ASP A 87 -17.32 -17.91 -30.37
N MET A 88 -17.22 -16.59 -30.19
CA MET A 88 -17.19 -15.98 -28.84
C MET A 88 -18.58 -15.64 -28.31
N THR A 89 -18.78 -15.87 -27.02
CA THR A 89 -19.93 -15.41 -26.23
C THR A 89 -19.98 -13.88 -26.13
N ALA A 90 -21.15 -13.34 -25.77
CA ALA A 90 -21.30 -11.89 -25.57
C ALA A 90 -20.45 -11.35 -24.41
N VAL A 91 -20.21 -12.17 -23.37
CA VAL A 91 -19.37 -11.81 -22.22
C VAL A 91 -17.91 -11.70 -22.64
N GLU A 92 -17.38 -12.71 -23.33
CA GLU A 92 -15.99 -12.70 -23.84
C GLU A 92 -15.74 -11.51 -24.78
N LYS A 93 -16.73 -11.17 -25.60
CA LYS A 93 -16.69 -9.98 -26.47
C LYS A 93 -16.60 -8.68 -25.66
N LEU A 94 -17.40 -8.54 -24.61
CA LEU A 94 -17.37 -7.37 -23.73
C LEU A 94 -16.04 -7.29 -22.97
N GLU A 95 -15.55 -8.42 -22.44
CA GLU A 95 -14.27 -8.49 -21.75
C GLU A 95 -13.11 -8.09 -22.67
N ALA A 96 -13.08 -8.59 -23.91
CA ALA A 96 -12.09 -8.19 -24.90
C ALA A 96 -12.18 -6.69 -25.24
N PHE A 97 -13.39 -6.14 -25.36
CA PHE A 97 -13.59 -4.70 -25.55
C PHE A 97 -13.05 -3.88 -24.38
N MET A 98 -13.39 -4.26 -23.15
CA MET A 98 -12.93 -3.58 -21.95
C MET A 98 -11.40 -3.67 -21.80
N ALA A 99 -10.81 -4.80 -22.17
CA ALA A 99 -9.37 -5.04 -22.07
C ALA A 99 -8.55 -4.25 -23.11
N TYR A 100 -9.02 -4.16 -24.36
CA TYR A 100 -8.17 -3.69 -25.47
C TYR A 100 -8.67 -2.42 -26.17
N HIS A 101 -9.98 -2.14 -26.15
CA HIS A 101 -10.57 -1.07 -26.96
C HIS A 101 -11.09 0.10 -26.13
N PHE A 102 -11.55 -0.14 -24.89
CA PHE A 102 -12.21 0.88 -24.08
C PHE A 102 -11.33 2.11 -23.81
N LEU A 103 -10.13 1.92 -23.27
CA LEU A 103 -9.25 3.05 -22.92
C LEU A 103 -8.80 3.86 -24.15
N PRO A 104 -8.31 3.25 -25.25
CA PRO A 104 -8.02 4.00 -26.47
C PRO A 104 -9.20 4.84 -26.96
N LEU A 105 -10.40 4.25 -27.03
CA LEU A 105 -11.61 4.95 -27.48
C LEU A 105 -12.01 6.09 -26.54
N ALA A 106 -11.98 5.86 -25.22
CA ALA A 106 -12.29 6.88 -24.24
C ALA A 106 -11.32 8.08 -24.36
N LEU A 107 -10.03 7.81 -24.55
CA LEU A 107 -9.02 8.85 -24.71
C LEU A 107 -9.18 9.63 -26.03
N THR A 108 -9.41 8.95 -27.15
CA THR A 108 -9.57 9.62 -28.46
C THR A 108 -10.88 10.40 -28.55
N HIS A 109 -11.98 9.86 -28.02
CA HIS A 109 -13.28 10.54 -28.00
C HIS A 109 -13.23 11.86 -27.23
N ASN A 110 -12.45 11.93 -26.15
CA ASN A 110 -12.28 13.15 -25.36
C ASN A 110 -11.52 14.27 -26.13
N CYS A 111 -10.70 13.91 -27.11
CA CYS A 111 -10.02 14.85 -28.00
C CYS A 111 -10.89 15.24 -29.20
N TRP A 112 -11.57 14.25 -29.78
CA TRP A 112 -12.34 14.35 -31.01
C TRP A 112 -13.64 13.55 -30.93
N PRO A 113 -14.77 14.18 -30.56
CA PRO A 113 -16.05 13.48 -30.40
C PRO A 113 -16.61 12.87 -31.70
N GLU A 114 -16.11 13.30 -32.87
CA GLU A 114 -16.50 12.78 -34.18
C GLU A 114 -15.55 11.70 -34.72
N PHE A 115 -14.56 11.29 -33.93
CA PHE A 115 -13.58 10.28 -34.31
C PHE A 115 -14.23 8.92 -34.49
N SER A 116 -13.95 8.25 -35.61
CA SER A 116 -14.50 6.93 -35.87
C SER A 116 -13.78 5.89 -35.01
N PRO A 117 -14.48 5.00 -34.28
CA PRO A 117 -13.85 3.91 -33.55
C PRO A 117 -12.95 3.01 -34.42
N ALA A 118 -13.24 2.93 -35.73
CA ALA A 118 -12.43 2.18 -36.69
C ALA A 118 -11.05 2.83 -36.96
N GLU A 119 -10.86 4.10 -36.60
CA GLU A 119 -9.60 4.84 -36.78
C GLU A 119 -8.64 4.66 -35.59
N THR A 120 -9.13 4.15 -34.45
CA THR A 120 -8.30 3.84 -33.28
C THR A 120 -7.53 2.55 -33.55
N SER A 121 -6.27 2.71 -33.95
CA SER A 121 -5.38 1.60 -34.36
C SER A 121 -4.40 1.16 -33.28
N PHE A 122 -4.62 1.60 -32.03
CA PHE A 122 -3.75 1.28 -30.91
C PHE A 122 -4.51 0.69 -29.73
N VAL A 123 -3.78 -0.06 -28.89
CA VAL A 123 -4.24 -0.62 -27.62
C VAL A 123 -3.58 0.13 -26.48
N LEU A 124 -4.36 0.38 -25.43
CA LEU A 124 -3.88 0.80 -24.10
C LEU A 124 -4.55 -0.11 -23.08
N ARG A 125 -3.77 -0.96 -22.43
CA ARG A 125 -4.25 -1.83 -21.35
C ARG A 125 -3.58 -1.45 -20.04
N GLN A 126 -4.40 -1.21 -19.02
CA GLN A 126 -3.94 -1.00 -17.64
C GLN A 126 -3.95 -2.33 -16.89
N TYR A 127 -2.89 -2.62 -16.15
CA TYR A 127 -2.83 -3.73 -15.21
C TYR A 127 -2.63 -3.17 -13.81
N VAL A 128 -3.49 -3.59 -12.89
CA VAL A 128 -3.45 -3.17 -11.49
C VAL A 128 -3.07 -4.36 -10.62
N HIS A 129 -2.05 -4.17 -9.79
CA HIS A 129 -1.73 -5.12 -8.73
C HIS A 129 -2.34 -4.64 -7.41
N GLU A 130 -3.51 -5.17 -7.06
CA GLU A 130 -4.32 -4.66 -5.95
C GLU A 130 -3.63 -4.72 -4.59
N ALA A 131 -2.82 -5.74 -4.33
CA ALA A 131 -2.17 -5.92 -3.03
C ALA A 131 -1.14 -4.81 -2.75
N THR A 132 -0.35 -4.46 -3.76
CA THR A 132 0.69 -3.42 -3.68
C THR A 132 0.15 -2.06 -4.08
N ARG A 133 -1.05 -2.02 -4.68
CA ARG A 133 -1.65 -0.82 -5.27
C ARG A 133 -0.67 -0.13 -6.22
N THR A 134 -0.09 -0.92 -7.12
CA THR A 134 0.72 -0.44 -8.25
C THR A 134 0.00 -0.69 -9.57
N SER A 135 0.31 0.12 -10.58
CA SER A 135 -0.23 -0.04 -11.93
C SER A 135 0.86 0.03 -12.98
N SER A 136 0.64 -0.73 -14.04
CA SER A 136 1.50 -0.81 -15.22
C SER A 136 0.66 -0.76 -16.49
N PHE A 137 1.27 -0.46 -17.63
CA PHE A 137 0.53 -0.26 -18.87
C PHE A 137 1.18 -0.95 -20.05
N LEU A 138 0.38 -1.59 -20.90
CA LEU A 138 0.79 -2.01 -22.25
C LEU A 138 0.19 -1.03 -23.25
N ILE A 139 1.05 -0.47 -24.11
CA ILE A 139 0.66 0.40 -25.22
C ILE A 139 1.14 -0.26 -26.49
N ALA A 140 0.26 -0.45 -27.48
CA ALA A 140 0.64 -1.11 -28.73
C ALA A 140 0.02 -0.46 -29.95
N ASP A 141 0.80 -0.30 -31.01
CA ASP A 141 0.28 0.01 -32.34
C ASP A 141 -0.06 -1.31 -33.03
N LEU A 142 -1.33 -1.51 -33.35
CA LEU A 142 -1.81 -2.77 -33.96
C LEU A 142 -1.48 -2.87 -35.46
N THR A 143 -1.16 -1.73 -36.11
CA THR A 143 -0.77 -1.70 -37.52
C THR A 143 0.69 -2.10 -37.65
N GLU A 144 1.55 -1.46 -36.86
CA GLU A 144 2.99 -1.73 -36.84
C GLU A 144 3.33 -3.01 -36.04
N ARG A 145 2.37 -3.55 -35.29
CA ARG A 145 2.52 -4.73 -34.41
C ARG A 145 3.65 -4.57 -33.40
N VAL A 146 3.81 -3.37 -32.85
CA VAL A 146 4.83 -3.09 -31.84
C VAL A 146 4.23 -2.54 -30.57
N ALA A 147 4.88 -2.85 -29.45
CA ALA A 147 4.41 -2.49 -28.12
C ALA A 147 5.49 -1.84 -27.25
N ALA A 148 5.04 -1.09 -26.26
CA ALA A 148 5.80 -0.68 -25.10
C ALA A 148 5.08 -1.06 -23.82
N ILE A 149 5.85 -1.35 -22.76
CA ILE A 149 5.33 -1.59 -21.42
C ILE A 149 5.88 -0.52 -20.47
N ILE A 150 5.01 0.12 -19.70
CA ILE A 150 5.36 1.12 -18.69
C ILE A 150 5.20 0.50 -17.29
N ASP A 151 6.23 0.64 -16.46
CA ASP A 151 6.31 0.18 -15.07
C ASP A 151 5.93 -1.30 -14.89
N PRO A 152 6.62 -2.25 -15.56
CA PRO A 152 6.23 -3.66 -15.57
C PRO A 152 6.27 -4.30 -14.17
N GLN A 153 5.19 -4.99 -13.81
CA GLN A 153 5.12 -5.85 -12.64
C GLN A 153 6.15 -6.97 -12.71
N PHE A 154 6.60 -7.45 -11.54
CA PHE A 154 7.57 -8.54 -11.43
C PHE A 154 7.16 -9.81 -12.17
N ASP A 155 5.88 -10.20 -12.06
CA ASP A 155 5.32 -11.29 -12.86
C ASP A 155 4.99 -10.79 -14.26
N THR A 156 5.84 -11.17 -15.22
CA THR A 156 5.73 -10.72 -16.62
C THR A 156 4.74 -11.52 -17.45
N SER A 157 4.18 -12.61 -16.91
CA SER A 157 3.36 -13.56 -17.67
C SER A 157 2.13 -12.93 -18.32
N VAL A 158 1.49 -11.96 -17.66
CA VAL A 158 0.32 -11.25 -18.18
C VAL A 158 0.65 -10.42 -19.43
N TYR A 159 1.85 -9.83 -19.50
CA TYR A 159 2.29 -9.09 -20.67
C TYR A 159 2.66 -10.03 -21.80
N GLU A 160 3.37 -11.12 -21.51
CA GLU A 160 3.74 -12.12 -22.52
C GLU A 160 2.50 -12.75 -23.18
N ALA A 161 1.45 -13.01 -22.39
CA ALA A 161 0.18 -13.52 -22.89
C ALA A 161 -0.45 -12.54 -23.89
N ASP A 162 -0.45 -11.24 -23.58
CA ASP A 162 -0.99 -10.20 -24.46
C ASP A 162 -0.13 -9.94 -25.69
N ILE A 163 1.19 -9.91 -25.53
CA ILE A 163 2.14 -9.80 -26.63
C ILE A 163 1.90 -10.95 -27.62
N SER A 164 1.74 -12.18 -27.12
CA SER A 164 1.44 -13.34 -27.96
C SER A 164 0.05 -13.26 -28.60
N ALA A 165 -1.00 -12.93 -27.83
CA ALA A 165 -2.38 -12.89 -28.31
C ALA A 165 -2.58 -11.83 -29.40
N LEU A 166 -1.92 -10.69 -29.26
CA LEU A 166 -1.99 -9.57 -30.20
C LEU A 166 -0.86 -9.60 -31.25
N GLN A 167 -0.02 -10.65 -31.25
CA GLN A 167 1.11 -10.82 -32.19
C GLN A 167 2.01 -9.58 -32.24
N LEU A 168 2.42 -9.10 -31.07
CA LEU A 168 3.20 -7.88 -30.93
C LEU A 168 4.70 -8.19 -30.79
N GLN A 169 5.53 -7.24 -31.21
CA GLN A 169 6.94 -7.17 -30.86
C GLN A 169 7.14 -6.11 -29.79
N LEU A 170 7.73 -6.47 -28.65
CA LEU A 170 8.08 -5.49 -27.62
C LEU A 170 9.27 -4.64 -28.11
N ARG A 171 9.06 -3.33 -28.23
CA ARG A 171 10.08 -2.36 -28.68
C ARG A 171 10.67 -1.55 -27.54
N GLY A 172 9.93 -1.38 -26.44
CA GLY A 172 10.48 -0.69 -25.29
C GLY A 172 9.83 -1.04 -23.97
N VAL A 173 10.61 -0.91 -22.92
CA VAL A 173 10.18 -0.96 -21.53
C VAL A 173 10.49 0.40 -20.92
N VAL A 174 9.53 1.02 -20.25
CA VAL A 174 9.68 2.33 -19.63
C VAL A 174 9.57 2.20 -18.11
N LEU A 175 10.49 2.79 -17.37
CA LEU A 175 10.42 2.93 -15.91
C LEU A 175 10.26 4.39 -15.55
N SER A 176 9.13 4.74 -14.92
CA SER A 176 8.84 6.11 -14.49
C SER A 176 9.73 6.58 -13.35
N HIS A 177 10.19 5.67 -12.49
CA HIS A 177 11.11 5.92 -11.39
C HIS A 177 11.72 4.60 -10.90
N CYS A 178 12.74 4.67 -10.04
CA CYS A 178 13.25 3.48 -9.38
C CYS A 178 12.34 3.10 -8.20
N PHE A 179 11.50 2.08 -8.40
CA PHE A 179 10.61 1.55 -7.37
C PHE A 179 11.40 1.09 -6.14
N VAL A 180 10.79 1.30 -4.97
CA VAL A 180 11.37 0.99 -3.66
C VAL A 180 10.50 0.05 -2.83
N ASP A 181 9.22 -0.05 -3.15
CA ASP A 181 8.26 -0.86 -2.43
C ASP A 181 8.05 -2.22 -3.09
N ILE A 182 8.38 -2.38 -4.37
CA ILE A 182 8.31 -3.67 -5.06
C ILE A 182 9.48 -3.89 -6.03
N ALA A 183 9.86 -5.16 -6.19
CA ALA A 183 10.70 -5.61 -7.29
C ALA A 183 9.95 -5.48 -8.63
N MET A 184 10.66 -5.07 -9.66
CA MET A 184 10.09 -4.78 -11.00
C MET A 184 10.49 -5.84 -12.03
N GLY A 185 9.65 -6.02 -13.06
CA GLY A 185 9.82 -7.07 -14.07
C GLY A 185 10.61 -6.65 -15.32
N HIS A 186 11.21 -5.45 -15.33
CA HIS A 186 11.87 -4.91 -16.53
C HIS A 186 13.04 -5.77 -16.99
N ALA A 187 13.86 -6.27 -16.08
CA ALA A 187 14.99 -7.14 -16.43
C ALA A 187 14.52 -8.45 -17.09
N ALA A 188 13.47 -9.08 -16.54
CA ALA A 188 12.91 -10.31 -17.10
C ALA A 188 12.26 -10.10 -18.48
N LEU A 189 11.61 -8.94 -18.72
CA LEU A 189 11.10 -8.59 -20.05
C LEU A 189 12.22 -8.36 -21.05
N LEU A 190 13.27 -7.61 -20.67
CA LEU A 190 14.39 -7.31 -21.55
C LEU A 190 15.25 -8.54 -21.87
N GLU A 191 15.32 -9.51 -20.95
CA GLU A 191 15.95 -10.81 -21.20
C GLU A 191 15.19 -11.61 -22.27
N LYS A 192 13.85 -11.62 -22.19
CA LYS A 192 12.99 -12.30 -23.18
C LYS A 192 12.90 -11.56 -24.52
N HIS A 193 13.03 -10.23 -24.49
CA HIS A 193 12.92 -9.34 -25.64
C HIS A 193 14.17 -8.47 -25.76
N PRO A 194 15.33 -9.04 -26.17
CA PRO A 194 16.62 -8.33 -26.16
C PRO A 194 16.69 -7.14 -27.15
N GLU A 195 15.79 -7.09 -28.13
CA GLU A 195 15.66 -5.97 -29.07
C GLU A 195 14.87 -4.79 -28.50
N ALA A 196 14.23 -4.96 -27.34
CA ALA A 196 13.50 -3.89 -26.67
C ALA A 196 14.48 -2.94 -25.96
N VAL A 197 14.21 -1.64 -26.07
CA VAL A 197 15.02 -0.61 -25.40
C VAL A 197 14.43 -0.30 -24.02
N LEU A 198 15.29 -0.19 -23.00
CA LEU A 198 14.89 0.36 -21.71
C LEU A 198 14.94 1.90 -21.73
N LEU A 199 13.81 2.54 -21.45
CA LEU A 199 13.73 3.97 -21.20
C LEU A 199 13.54 4.22 -19.70
N SER A 200 14.45 5.00 -19.11
CA SER A 200 14.38 5.43 -17.71
C SER A 200 15.02 6.81 -17.58
N GLY A 201 14.66 7.57 -16.54
CA GLY A 201 15.27 8.88 -16.31
C GLY A 201 16.70 8.78 -15.81
N THR A 202 17.53 9.75 -16.17
CA THR A 202 18.85 9.91 -15.57
C THR A 202 18.70 10.73 -14.28
N PRO A 203 19.33 10.32 -13.15
CA PRO A 203 19.32 11.11 -11.92
C PRO A 203 19.81 12.52 -12.18
N TRP A 204 18.99 13.51 -11.83
CA TRP A 204 19.39 14.90 -11.88
C TRP A 204 20.58 15.17 -10.93
N ILE A 205 21.55 15.91 -11.43
CA ILE A 205 22.71 16.39 -10.69
C ILE A 205 22.71 17.90 -10.82
N GLN A 206 23.14 18.60 -9.77
CA GLN A 206 23.25 20.05 -9.77
C GLN A 206 24.02 20.54 -11.01
N ASP A 207 23.50 21.60 -11.63
CA ASP A 207 24.06 22.26 -12.82
C ASP A 207 24.00 21.43 -14.13
N MET A 208 23.28 20.29 -14.14
CA MET A 208 23.05 19.47 -15.33
C MET A 208 21.55 19.39 -15.66
N ASP A 209 21.04 20.38 -16.41
CA ASP A 209 19.67 20.38 -16.90
C ASP A 209 19.59 19.86 -18.34
N THR A 210 18.84 18.78 -18.55
CA THR A 210 18.60 18.22 -19.88
C THR A 210 17.58 19.07 -20.66
N PRO A 211 17.94 19.64 -21.83
CA PRO A 211 17.01 20.39 -22.66
C PRO A 211 15.92 19.47 -23.23
N ALA A 212 14.77 20.04 -23.60
CA ALA A 212 13.58 19.28 -23.98
C ALA A 212 13.78 18.41 -25.23
N GLU A 213 14.65 18.85 -26.14
CA GLU A 213 15.01 18.15 -27.37
C GLU A 213 15.82 16.87 -27.12
N ALA A 214 16.44 16.76 -25.94
CA ALA A 214 17.25 15.61 -25.53
C ALA A 214 16.49 14.65 -24.61
N TRP A 215 15.19 14.87 -24.38
CA TRP A 215 14.38 13.98 -23.56
C TRP A 215 14.13 12.63 -24.26
N PRO A 216 14.16 11.49 -23.54
CA PRO A 216 13.96 10.18 -24.14
C PRO A 216 12.58 10.06 -24.81
N MET A 217 12.54 9.47 -25.99
CA MET A 217 11.31 9.27 -26.75
C MET A 217 11.32 7.87 -27.38
N LEU A 218 10.15 7.24 -27.44
CA LEU A 218 9.94 5.96 -28.10
C LEU A 218 8.77 6.09 -29.09
N SER A 219 9.05 5.92 -30.38
CA SER A 219 8.03 5.82 -31.41
C SER A 219 7.59 4.37 -31.58
N LEU A 220 6.29 4.11 -31.41
CA LEU A 220 5.66 2.83 -31.74
C LEU A 220 5.06 2.83 -33.15
N GLY A 221 4.89 3.99 -33.74
CA GLY A 221 4.49 4.13 -35.14
C GLY A 221 4.64 5.58 -35.57
N SER A 222 4.16 5.88 -36.78
CA SER A 222 4.11 7.26 -37.27
C SER A 222 3.16 8.14 -36.44
N ARG A 223 2.13 7.53 -35.86
CA ARG A 223 1.06 8.22 -35.11
C ARG A 223 1.20 8.09 -33.60
N LEU A 224 1.76 6.99 -33.10
CA LEU A 224 1.80 6.64 -31.68
C LEU A 224 3.20 6.81 -31.08
N GLN A 225 3.33 7.68 -30.08
CA GLN A 225 4.61 8.05 -29.48
C GLN A 225 4.52 8.17 -27.97
N LEU A 226 5.62 7.79 -27.29
CA LEU A 226 5.84 8.02 -25.87
C LEU A 226 6.99 9.01 -25.67
N CYS A 227 6.76 10.10 -24.93
CA CYS A 227 7.80 11.08 -24.60
C CYS A 227 8.05 11.12 -23.08
N CYS A 228 9.29 10.91 -22.65
CA CYS A 228 9.68 10.84 -21.24
C CYS A 228 10.16 12.22 -20.76
N VAL A 229 9.34 12.92 -19.97
CA VAL A 229 9.64 14.24 -19.40
C VAL A 229 10.33 14.03 -18.04
N PRO A 230 11.61 14.42 -17.86
CA PRO A 230 12.26 14.31 -16.56
C PRO A 230 11.67 15.29 -15.55
N VAL A 231 11.17 14.79 -14.42
CA VAL A 231 10.62 15.58 -13.30
C VAL A 231 11.23 15.10 -11.98
N PRO A 232 12.50 15.45 -11.69
CA PRO A 232 13.16 15.13 -10.42
C PRO A 232 12.28 15.60 -9.25
N SER A 233 11.77 14.67 -8.44
CA SER A 233 10.74 14.97 -7.44
C SER A 233 10.76 13.99 -6.27
N PHE A 234 10.14 12.82 -6.42
CA PHE A 234 10.22 11.73 -5.44
C PHE A 234 11.65 11.21 -5.26
N SER A 235 12.32 11.06 -6.40
CA SER A 235 13.72 10.72 -6.54
C SER A 235 14.30 11.52 -7.73
N PRO A 236 15.62 11.70 -7.82
CA PRO A 236 16.25 12.59 -8.82
C PRO A 236 16.04 12.14 -10.27
N GLU A 237 15.72 10.86 -10.50
CA GLU A 237 15.58 10.22 -11.80
C GLU A 237 14.13 10.10 -12.28
N CYS A 238 13.15 10.57 -11.49
CA CYS A 238 11.75 10.50 -11.85
C CYS A 238 11.47 11.10 -13.23
N ILE A 239 10.63 10.41 -14.00
CA ILE A 239 10.06 10.88 -15.27
C ILE A 239 8.54 10.77 -15.24
N LEU A 240 7.91 11.60 -16.05
CA LEU A 240 6.51 11.50 -16.46
C LEU A 240 6.47 11.12 -17.94
N VAL A 241 5.59 10.21 -18.34
CA VAL A 241 5.51 9.73 -19.73
C VAL A 241 4.26 10.29 -20.40
N GLU A 242 4.44 11.05 -21.47
CA GLU A 242 3.36 11.52 -22.33
C GLU A 242 2.98 10.44 -23.35
N LEU A 243 1.69 10.12 -23.46
CA LEU A 243 1.13 9.33 -24.56
C LEU A 243 0.60 10.27 -25.65
N ARG A 244 1.18 10.19 -26.85
CA ARG A 244 0.76 11.01 -28.00
C ARG A 244 0.23 10.16 -29.14
N PHE A 245 -0.91 10.57 -29.69
CA PHE A 245 -1.51 10.01 -30.89
C PHE A 245 -1.80 11.12 -31.89
N ASP A 246 -1.26 11.04 -33.12
CA ASP A 246 -1.33 12.11 -34.13
C ASP A 246 -0.91 13.48 -33.57
N SER A 247 0.19 13.50 -32.81
CA SER A 247 0.70 14.69 -32.10
C SER A 247 -0.19 15.22 -30.96
N ASN A 248 -1.38 14.65 -30.73
CA ASN A 248 -2.27 15.05 -29.65
C ASN A 248 -1.90 14.31 -28.37
N LEU A 249 -1.84 15.04 -27.26
CA LEU A 249 -1.53 14.48 -25.95
C LEU A 249 -2.78 13.82 -25.40
N LEU A 250 -2.80 12.51 -25.27
CA LEU A 250 -3.97 11.78 -24.77
C LEU A 250 -3.90 11.56 -23.25
N ALA A 251 -2.73 11.18 -22.75
CA ALA A 251 -2.56 10.76 -21.38
C ALA A 251 -1.15 11.05 -20.82
N LEU A 252 -1.06 11.11 -19.50
CA LEU A 252 0.17 11.25 -18.72
C LEU A 252 0.31 10.06 -17.77
N PHE A 253 1.36 9.26 -17.92
CA PHE A 253 1.74 8.27 -16.91
C PHE A 253 2.72 8.94 -15.93
N THR A 254 2.25 9.28 -14.74
CA THR A 254 2.94 10.23 -13.86
C THR A 254 3.90 9.58 -12.89
N GLY A 255 4.02 8.26 -12.87
CA GLY A 255 4.88 7.60 -11.89
C GLY A 255 4.47 8.00 -10.47
N THR A 256 5.42 8.55 -9.72
CA THR A 256 5.20 9.16 -8.39
C THR A 256 5.17 10.69 -8.42
N VAL A 257 5.30 11.33 -9.59
CA VAL A 257 5.39 12.79 -9.77
C VAL A 257 4.13 13.49 -9.28
N ILE A 258 2.95 12.93 -9.54
CA ILE A 258 1.67 13.43 -9.01
C ILE A 258 0.63 12.31 -8.96
N GLY A 259 -0.09 12.20 -7.84
CA GLY A 259 -1.30 11.40 -7.69
C GLY A 259 -2.58 12.24 -7.89
N THR A 260 -3.76 11.65 -7.69
CA THR A 260 -5.03 12.39 -7.89
C THR A 260 -5.31 13.45 -6.83
N ASP A 261 -4.75 13.29 -5.63
CA ASP A 261 -4.99 14.15 -4.47
C ASP A 261 -3.69 14.39 -3.66
N ALA A 262 -2.53 14.05 -4.21
CA ALA A 262 -1.26 14.11 -3.49
C ALA A 262 -0.09 14.55 -4.38
N ALA A 263 0.71 15.49 -3.86
CA ALA A 263 2.03 15.82 -4.40
C ALA A 263 3.05 14.72 -4.05
N PRO A 264 4.21 14.66 -4.71
CA PRO A 264 5.22 13.62 -4.46
C PRO A 264 5.78 13.74 -3.03
N ARG A 265 6.25 12.62 -2.50
CA ARG A 265 7.15 12.60 -1.35
C ARG A 265 8.55 13.04 -1.79
N HIS A 266 9.46 13.24 -0.85
CA HIS A 266 10.87 13.57 -1.14
C HIS A 266 11.84 12.73 -0.30
N ASP A 267 11.29 11.84 0.54
CA ASP A 267 12.00 11.05 1.55
C ASP A 267 13.17 10.27 0.94
N PHE A 268 13.11 9.96 -0.35
CA PHE A 268 14.08 9.13 -1.07
C PHE A 268 15.05 9.87 -1.98
N PHE A 269 14.88 11.18 -2.14
CA PHE A 269 15.65 11.96 -3.10
C PHE A 269 17.14 11.97 -2.73
N ALA A 270 17.47 12.29 -1.48
CA ALA A 270 18.85 12.34 -1.00
C ALA A 270 19.51 10.95 -0.86
N GLU A 271 18.70 9.89 -0.79
CA GLU A 271 19.15 8.50 -0.63
C GLU A 271 19.40 7.80 -1.96
N PHE A 272 19.21 8.49 -3.09
CA PHE A 272 19.41 7.87 -4.39
C PHE A 272 20.90 7.59 -4.62
N PRO A 273 21.28 6.35 -4.98
CA PRO A 273 22.68 5.97 -5.15
C PRO A 273 23.39 6.81 -6.22
N GLY A 274 24.58 7.32 -5.88
CA GLY A 274 25.46 8.01 -6.83
C GLY A 274 25.35 9.54 -6.86
N LEU A 275 24.42 10.16 -6.12
CA LEU A 275 24.33 11.63 -5.99
C LEU A 275 25.49 12.26 -5.19
N SER A 276 26.16 11.51 -4.33
CA SER A 276 27.31 12.00 -3.56
C SER A 276 28.62 11.51 -4.19
N SER A 277 29.35 12.45 -4.81
CA SER A 277 30.75 12.31 -5.23
C SER A 277 31.69 13.27 -4.49
N THR A 278 31.16 14.27 -3.76
CA THR A 278 31.94 15.33 -3.10
C THR A 278 31.74 15.46 -1.58
N GLY A 279 31.05 14.52 -0.94
CA GLY A 279 30.90 14.50 0.53
C GLY A 279 29.87 15.49 1.10
N THR A 280 29.23 16.31 0.26
CA THR A 280 28.07 17.11 0.66
C THR A 280 26.80 16.29 0.40
N SER A 281 26.18 15.78 1.46
CA SER A 281 24.79 15.31 1.38
C SER A 281 23.92 16.47 0.91
N LEU A 282 23.09 16.27 -0.12
CA LEU A 282 22.05 17.23 -0.45
C LEU A 282 21.16 17.41 0.78
N SER A 283 20.94 18.65 1.21
CA SER A 283 20.07 18.92 2.35
C SER A 283 18.61 18.64 1.96
N LEU A 284 17.78 18.37 2.97
CA LEU A 284 16.32 18.19 2.79
C LEU A 284 15.68 19.41 2.08
N GLU A 285 16.18 20.60 2.41
CA GLU A 285 15.75 21.86 1.81
C GLU A 285 16.11 21.92 0.32
N THR A 286 17.28 21.40 -0.07
CA THR A 286 17.68 21.32 -1.49
C THR A 286 16.76 20.38 -2.27
N ALA A 287 16.48 19.17 -1.76
CA ALA A 287 15.61 18.21 -2.44
C ALA A 287 14.19 18.78 -2.67
N THR A 288 13.63 19.42 -1.64
CA THR A 288 12.30 20.06 -1.71
C THR A 288 12.27 21.19 -2.74
N THR A 289 13.33 22.01 -2.78
CA THR A 289 13.46 23.13 -3.73
C THR A 289 13.57 22.63 -5.17
N VAL A 290 14.40 21.61 -5.40
CA VAL A 290 14.56 20.98 -6.72
C VAL A 290 13.24 20.37 -7.20
N ALA A 291 12.58 19.59 -6.33
CA ALA A 291 11.29 18.99 -6.63
C ALA A 291 10.25 20.04 -7.00
N GLN A 292 10.10 21.09 -6.19
CA GLN A 292 9.13 22.15 -6.44
C GLN A 292 9.40 22.87 -7.77
N ARG A 293 10.66 23.18 -8.06
CA ARG A 293 11.06 23.81 -9.33
C ARG A 293 10.59 22.99 -10.52
N PHE A 294 10.93 21.69 -10.56
CA PHE A 294 10.57 20.82 -11.70
C PHE A 294 9.08 20.53 -11.77
N LEU A 295 8.39 20.38 -10.64
CA LEU A 295 6.93 20.26 -10.60
C LEU A 295 6.25 21.50 -11.16
N LYS A 296 6.79 22.69 -10.90
CA LYS A 296 6.27 23.92 -11.50
C LYS A 296 6.55 23.96 -13.00
N GLU A 297 7.82 23.90 -13.40
CA GLU A 297 8.28 24.13 -14.78
C GLU A 297 7.81 23.03 -15.76
N ARG A 298 7.82 21.76 -15.33
CA ARG A 298 7.64 20.60 -16.22
C ARG A 298 6.32 19.85 -16.03
N LEU A 299 5.59 20.12 -14.95
CA LEU A 299 4.24 19.59 -14.74
C LEU A 299 3.18 20.71 -14.79
N TRP A 300 3.25 21.70 -13.90
CA TRP A 300 2.22 22.74 -13.82
C TRP A 300 2.17 23.62 -15.08
N ASP A 301 3.27 24.28 -15.45
CA ASP A 301 3.32 25.21 -16.59
C ASP A 301 2.99 24.50 -17.91
N ARG A 302 3.26 23.19 -17.99
CA ARG A 302 3.09 22.38 -19.19
C ARG A 302 1.66 21.85 -19.37
N TYR A 303 0.98 21.46 -18.28
CA TYR A 303 -0.31 20.77 -18.37
C TYR A 303 -1.45 21.45 -17.61
N PHE A 304 -1.15 22.21 -16.55
CA PHE A 304 -2.17 22.78 -15.65
C PHE A 304 -2.38 24.28 -15.84
N ALA A 305 -1.34 25.05 -16.13
CA ALA A 305 -1.44 26.49 -16.36
C ALA A 305 -2.36 26.78 -17.55
N GLN A 306 -3.36 27.65 -17.35
CA GLN A 306 -4.19 28.16 -18.44
C GLN A 306 -3.54 29.43 -19.02
N SER A 307 -3.33 29.43 -20.33
CA SER A 307 -2.95 30.61 -21.10
C SER A 307 -4.17 31.51 -21.30
N GLY A 308 -4.36 32.49 -20.41
CA GLY A 308 -5.12 33.68 -20.78
C GLY A 308 -4.34 34.40 -21.89
N GLU A 309 -4.95 34.55 -23.07
CA GLU A 309 -4.61 35.46 -24.20
C GLU A 309 -4.44 34.82 -25.60
N SER A 310 -4.49 33.49 -25.77
CA SER A 310 -4.54 32.93 -27.14
C SER A 310 -5.86 32.20 -27.43
N ASN A 311 -6.63 32.72 -28.37
CA ASN A 311 -7.92 32.19 -28.84
C ASN A 311 -7.87 30.77 -29.47
N ASN A 312 -6.74 30.04 -29.41
CA ASN A 312 -6.55 28.80 -30.19
C ASN A 312 -5.75 27.67 -29.52
N ARG A 313 -5.48 27.71 -28.20
CA ARG A 313 -4.99 26.51 -27.48
C ARG A 313 -6.17 25.82 -26.81
N HIS A 314 -6.57 24.66 -27.34
CA HIS A 314 -7.49 23.75 -26.64
C HIS A 314 -6.96 23.52 -25.22
N THR A 315 -7.81 23.69 -24.22
CA THR A 315 -7.41 23.41 -22.83
C THR A 315 -7.09 21.93 -22.72
N LEU A 316 -5.98 21.58 -22.06
CA LEU A 316 -5.57 20.18 -21.84
C LEU A 316 -6.44 19.47 -20.79
N ASP A 317 -7.65 19.95 -20.55
CA ASP A 317 -8.53 19.46 -19.50
C ASP A 317 -9.04 18.04 -19.78
N TYR A 318 -8.98 17.60 -21.04
CA TYR A 318 -9.34 16.25 -21.50
C TYR A 318 -8.23 15.20 -21.28
N VAL A 319 -7.00 15.63 -21.00
CA VAL A 319 -5.85 14.73 -20.84
C VAL A 319 -6.03 13.90 -19.57
N VAL A 320 -5.83 12.58 -19.66
CA VAL A 320 -5.98 11.67 -18.51
C VAL A 320 -4.65 11.46 -17.81
N VAL A 321 -4.65 11.54 -16.49
CA VAL A 321 -3.51 11.29 -15.60
C VAL A 321 -3.61 9.89 -15.03
N PHE A 322 -2.56 9.08 -15.21
CA PHE A 322 -2.40 7.72 -14.70
C PHE A 322 -1.20 7.64 -13.74
N PRO A 323 -1.41 7.69 -12.42
CA PRO A 323 -0.33 7.46 -11.47
C PRO A 323 0.14 6.00 -11.50
N SER A 324 1.39 5.74 -11.13
CA SER A 324 1.92 4.36 -10.99
C SER A 324 1.42 3.65 -9.72
N HIS A 325 0.84 4.41 -8.79
CA HIS A 325 0.38 3.93 -7.50
C HIS A 325 -1.04 4.44 -7.23
N GLY A 326 -1.87 3.58 -6.65
CA GLY A 326 -3.22 3.92 -6.25
C GLY A 326 -3.31 4.37 -4.79
N GLY A 327 -4.53 4.73 -4.38
CA GLY A 327 -4.83 5.08 -2.99
C GLY A 327 -4.32 4.07 -1.96
N TYR A 328 -3.85 4.60 -0.83
CA TYR A 328 -3.30 3.85 0.31
C TYR A 328 -2.00 3.08 0.03
N ASN A 329 -1.29 3.30 -1.06
CA ASN A 329 0.11 2.88 -1.18
C ASN A 329 1.01 3.84 -0.38
N ASN A 330 2.05 3.34 0.30
CA ASN A 330 2.88 4.15 1.18
C ASN A 330 3.88 5.05 0.45
N VAL A 331 4.35 4.65 -0.73
CA VAL A 331 5.26 5.45 -1.58
C VAL A 331 4.62 6.76 -2.00
N THR A 332 3.29 6.77 -2.11
CA THR A 332 2.49 7.97 -2.33
C THR A 332 1.74 8.40 -1.07
N HIS A 333 1.17 9.61 -1.09
CA HIS A 333 0.21 10.05 -0.09
C HIS A 333 -1.21 10.05 -0.64
N GLN A 334 -1.43 9.37 -1.76
CA GLN A 334 -2.73 9.37 -2.39
C GLN A 334 -3.72 8.63 -1.49
N LEU A 335 -4.83 9.28 -1.14
CA LEU A 335 -5.90 8.68 -0.33
C LEU A 335 -7.04 8.23 -1.22
N ASP A 336 -7.34 9.03 -2.26
CA ASP A 336 -8.35 8.70 -3.24
C ASP A 336 -8.06 7.38 -3.99
N LEU A 337 -9.13 6.63 -4.25
CA LEU A 337 -9.06 5.32 -4.88
C LEU A 337 -8.95 5.35 -6.41
N TYR A 338 -8.95 6.55 -6.99
CA TYR A 338 -8.89 6.77 -8.43
C TYR A 338 -7.55 6.30 -9.03
N TRP A 339 -7.64 5.44 -10.05
CA TRP A 339 -6.51 4.98 -10.85
C TRP A 339 -6.24 5.87 -12.08
N ALA A 340 -7.16 6.79 -12.36
CA ALA A 340 -7.05 7.77 -13.41
C ALA A 340 -7.93 8.98 -13.10
N ALA A 341 -7.52 10.17 -13.54
CA ALA A 341 -8.33 11.38 -13.47
C ALA A 341 -7.99 12.33 -14.62
N HIS A 342 -8.96 13.11 -15.12
CA HIS A 342 -8.64 14.14 -16.10
C HIS A 342 -7.91 15.31 -15.45
N VAL A 343 -6.99 15.94 -16.17
CA VAL A 343 -6.37 17.21 -15.77
C VAL A 343 -7.43 18.26 -15.40
N GLY A 344 -8.54 18.32 -16.16
CA GLY A 344 -9.66 19.20 -15.86
C GLY A 344 -10.34 18.89 -14.53
N ASP A 345 -10.50 17.61 -14.18
CA ASP A 345 -11.06 17.20 -12.89
C ASP A 345 -10.14 17.60 -11.74
N LEU A 346 -8.83 17.37 -11.88
CA LEU A 346 -7.84 17.78 -10.88
C LEU A 346 -7.82 19.30 -10.63
N LYS A 347 -8.09 20.12 -11.66
CA LYS A 347 -8.24 21.58 -11.50
C LYS A 347 -9.52 21.98 -10.76
N ARG A 348 -10.59 21.19 -10.89
CA ARG A 348 -11.93 21.48 -10.33
C ARG A 348 -12.10 20.93 -8.93
N MET A 349 -11.60 19.73 -8.66
CA MET A 349 -11.72 19.06 -7.37
C MET A 349 -11.00 19.88 -6.30
N LYS A 350 -11.74 20.32 -5.28
CA LYS A 350 -11.24 21.23 -4.24
C LYS A 350 -9.97 20.72 -3.57
N HIS A 351 -9.88 19.42 -3.29
CA HIS A 351 -8.70 18.83 -2.66
C HIS A 351 -7.50 18.83 -3.62
N SER A 352 -7.65 18.25 -4.81
CA SER A 352 -6.61 18.21 -5.85
C SER A 352 -6.10 19.61 -6.19
N ARG A 353 -6.99 20.60 -6.34
CA ARG A 353 -6.62 21.99 -6.57
C ARG A 353 -5.78 22.57 -5.43
N LYS A 354 -6.18 22.32 -4.17
CA LYS A 354 -5.42 22.77 -3.01
C LYS A 354 -4.00 22.20 -3.02
N VAL A 355 -3.82 20.96 -3.45
CA VAL A 355 -2.50 20.33 -3.58
C VAL A 355 -1.69 20.94 -4.72
N LEU A 356 -2.31 21.15 -5.88
CA LEU A 356 -1.67 21.80 -7.02
C LEU A 356 -1.24 23.24 -6.71
N ASP A 357 -2.08 24.02 -6.03
CA ASP A 357 -1.76 25.40 -5.64
C ASP A 357 -0.53 25.45 -4.72
N LYS A 358 -0.27 24.41 -3.91
CA LYS A 358 0.95 24.32 -3.10
C LYS A 358 2.20 24.20 -3.96
N LEU A 359 2.12 23.63 -5.16
CA LEU A 359 3.27 23.51 -6.06
C LEU A 359 3.76 24.88 -6.56
N LEU A 360 2.92 25.92 -6.51
CA LEU A 360 3.23 27.25 -7.03
C LEU A 360 3.99 28.13 -6.05
N ASP A 361 3.90 27.81 -4.76
CA ASP A 361 4.53 28.55 -3.67
C ASP A 361 5.62 27.67 -3.02
N PRO A 362 6.92 28.01 -3.19
CA PRO A 362 8.01 27.24 -2.60
C PRO A 362 7.87 27.04 -1.08
N ALA A 363 7.43 28.07 -0.34
CA ALA A 363 7.26 27.98 1.11
C ALA A 363 6.05 27.11 1.48
N GLY A 364 4.96 27.24 0.73
CA GLY A 364 3.76 26.43 0.83
C GLY A 364 4.01 24.95 0.53
N TYR A 365 4.76 24.64 -0.53
CA TYR A 365 5.19 23.29 -0.86
C TYR A 365 6.07 22.69 0.25
N ALA A 366 7.09 23.42 0.69
CA ALA A 366 7.99 22.95 1.75
C ALA A 366 7.25 22.67 3.06
N THR A 367 6.28 23.52 3.42
CA THR A 367 5.44 23.31 4.60
C THR A 367 4.54 22.09 4.42
N TYR A 368 3.88 21.97 3.27
CA TYR A 368 3.02 20.82 2.94
C TYR A 368 3.79 19.49 3.00
N VAL A 369 5.01 19.46 2.47
CA VAL A 369 5.88 18.29 2.50
C VAL A 369 6.37 17.98 3.92
N ARG A 370 6.71 18.99 4.72
CA ARG A 370 7.20 18.84 6.11
C ARG A 370 6.12 18.36 7.09
N GLU A 371 4.87 18.81 6.90
CA GLU A 371 3.75 18.45 7.78
C GLU A 371 3.23 17.02 7.55
N ARG A 372 3.65 16.39 6.44
CA ARG A 372 3.28 15.02 6.13
C ARG A 372 4.00 14.03 7.05
N PRO A 373 3.32 12.95 7.49
CA PRO A 373 4.00 11.87 8.21
C PRO A 373 5.19 11.34 7.40
N PRO A 374 6.38 11.20 8.01
CA PRO A 374 7.52 10.63 7.32
C PRO A 374 7.17 9.21 6.87
N LEU A 375 7.68 8.83 5.70
CA LEU A 375 7.54 7.45 5.27
C LEU A 375 8.41 6.58 6.17
N PRO A 376 7.88 5.48 6.76
CA PRO A 376 8.75 4.48 7.34
C PRO A 376 9.73 4.04 6.24
N LYS A 377 11.03 4.02 6.54
CA LYS A 377 12.05 3.51 5.62
C LYS A 377 12.53 2.15 6.11
N PRO A 378 11.72 1.07 5.97
CA PRO A 378 12.21 -0.25 6.29
C PRO A 378 13.46 -0.57 5.49
N LEU A 379 14.32 -1.41 6.07
CA LEU A 379 15.55 -1.87 5.41
C LEU A 379 15.27 -2.50 4.03
N LEU A 380 14.09 -3.10 3.86
CA LEU A 380 13.67 -3.67 2.58
C LEU A 380 13.47 -2.63 1.47
N PHE A 381 13.16 -1.37 1.77
CA PHE A 381 12.99 -0.36 0.72
C PHE A 381 14.32 -0.07 0.01
N SER A 382 15.41 0.02 0.79
CA SER A 382 16.76 0.15 0.24
C SER A 382 17.16 -1.10 -0.54
N HIS A 383 16.90 -2.29 0.00
CA HIS A 383 17.19 -3.56 -0.68
C HIS A 383 16.44 -3.73 -2.01
N ILE A 384 15.15 -3.40 -2.05
CA ILE A 384 14.33 -3.46 -3.27
C ILE A 384 14.85 -2.45 -4.30
N ARG A 385 15.18 -1.22 -3.88
CA ARG A 385 15.80 -0.22 -4.77
C ARG A 385 17.08 -0.76 -5.38
N GLU A 386 17.97 -1.30 -4.55
CA GLU A 386 19.24 -1.87 -5.01
C GLU A 386 19.01 -3.04 -5.96
N HIS A 387 18.07 -3.94 -5.65
CA HIS A 387 17.67 -5.02 -6.54
C HIS A 387 17.21 -4.50 -7.91
N ASN A 388 16.33 -3.50 -7.94
CA ASN A 388 15.83 -2.90 -9.17
C ASN A 388 16.96 -2.22 -9.97
N LEU A 389 17.88 -1.50 -9.33
CA LEU A 389 19.05 -0.91 -9.97
C LEU A 389 20.02 -1.95 -10.55
N LEU A 390 20.27 -3.02 -9.81
CA LEU A 390 21.25 -4.05 -10.17
C LEU A 390 20.69 -5.05 -11.19
N SER A 391 19.38 -5.25 -11.23
CA SER A 391 18.72 -6.12 -12.22
C SER A 391 18.94 -5.69 -13.67
N PHE A 392 19.17 -4.40 -13.90
CA PHE A 392 19.58 -3.89 -15.19
C PHE A 392 20.52 -2.69 -15.01
N PRO A 393 21.84 -2.90 -14.84
CA PRO A 393 22.77 -1.87 -14.34
C PRO A 393 22.89 -0.59 -15.18
N SER A 394 22.53 -0.64 -16.47
CA SER A 394 22.50 0.54 -17.36
C SER A 394 21.27 1.43 -17.14
N ALA A 395 20.25 0.95 -16.42
CA ALA A 395 19.07 1.73 -16.05
C ALA A 395 19.45 2.96 -15.23
N PHE A 396 18.54 3.94 -15.25
CA PHE A 396 18.65 5.19 -14.49
C PHE A 396 19.98 5.90 -14.70
N GLY A 397 20.36 6.10 -15.96
CA GLY A 397 21.64 6.70 -16.35
C GLY A 397 22.87 5.92 -15.88
N GLY A 398 22.80 4.59 -15.82
CA GLY A 398 23.91 3.72 -15.37
C GLY A 398 24.13 3.71 -13.86
N SER A 399 23.11 4.01 -13.06
CA SER A 399 23.24 4.08 -11.59
C SER A 399 23.53 2.74 -10.96
N GLY A 400 22.95 1.65 -11.48
CA GLY A 400 23.29 0.29 -11.06
C GLY A 400 24.74 -0.06 -11.37
N ALA A 401 25.25 0.31 -12.54
CA ALA A 401 26.65 0.08 -12.91
C ALA A 401 27.63 0.83 -11.99
N ARG A 402 27.31 2.09 -11.62
CA ARG A 402 28.09 2.85 -10.64
C ARG A 402 28.04 2.24 -9.24
N LEU A 403 26.87 1.77 -8.82
CA LEU A 403 26.70 1.10 -7.53
C LEU A 403 27.55 -0.18 -7.48
N PHE A 404 27.50 -0.97 -8.56
CA PHE A 404 28.32 -2.17 -8.73
C PHE A 404 29.82 -1.84 -8.67
N SER A 405 30.27 -0.81 -9.38
CA SER A 405 31.70 -0.43 -9.40
C SER A 405 32.20 0.10 -8.06
N ARG A 406 31.38 0.84 -7.30
CA ARG A 406 31.73 1.35 -5.95
C ARG A 406 31.80 0.24 -4.91
N SER A 407 31.01 -0.81 -5.09
CA SER A 407 30.90 -1.93 -4.16
C SER A 407 31.96 -3.01 -4.39
N CYS A 408 32.86 -2.86 -5.38
CA CYS A 408 33.95 -3.81 -5.65
C CYS A 408 35.10 -3.72 -4.62
N LEU A 409 34.83 -4.22 -3.42
CA LEU A 409 35.67 -5.19 -2.69
C LEU A 409 34.80 -6.47 -2.55
N PRO A 410 35.41 -7.67 -2.62
CA PRO A 410 35.13 -8.65 -3.67
C PRO A 410 33.65 -9.10 -3.80
N SER A 411 33.17 -9.02 -5.06
CA SER A 411 32.11 -9.83 -5.67
C SER A 411 30.69 -9.78 -5.08
N TYR A 412 29.97 -8.66 -5.26
CA TYR A 412 28.51 -8.72 -5.44
C TYR A 412 28.21 -8.99 -6.92
N HIS A 413 28.34 -10.24 -7.35
CA HIS A 413 27.42 -10.69 -8.39
C HIS A 413 26.00 -10.59 -7.82
N PHE A 414 24.96 -10.55 -8.67
CA PHE A 414 23.65 -11.06 -8.26
C PHE A 414 23.93 -12.28 -7.39
N PRO A 415 23.49 -12.34 -6.12
CA PRO A 415 23.95 -13.40 -5.26
C PRO A 415 23.68 -14.68 -6.03
N SER A 416 24.76 -15.42 -6.34
CA SER A 416 24.54 -16.77 -6.82
C SER A 416 23.71 -17.45 -5.72
N LEU A 417 22.99 -18.52 -6.04
CA LEU A 417 22.23 -19.25 -5.01
C LEU A 417 23.09 -19.46 -3.73
N ASN A 418 24.40 -19.63 -3.89
CA ASN A 418 25.37 -19.78 -2.80
C ASN A 418 25.62 -18.50 -1.97
N ASP A 419 25.63 -17.30 -2.56
CA ASP A 419 25.87 -16.04 -1.83
C ASP A 419 24.62 -15.59 -1.06
N ALA A 420 23.43 -15.81 -1.66
CA ALA A 420 22.16 -15.62 -0.96
C ALA A 420 22.03 -16.61 0.20
N VAL A 421 22.45 -17.86 -0.02
CA VAL A 421 22.52 -18.87 1.04
C VAL A 421 23.53 -18.48 2.12
N ALA A 422 24.70 -17.93 1.79
CA ALA A 422 25.70 -17.49 2.77
C ALA A 422 25.22 -16.28 3.60
N ALA A 423 24.67 -15.24 2.96
CA ALA A 423 24.08 -14.09 3.63
C ALA A 423 22.87 -14.49 4.49
N SER A 424 22.02 -15.37 3.96
CA SER A 424 20.90 -15.93 4.71
C SER A 424 21.35 -16.83 5.87
N SER A 425 22.48 -17.54 5.75
CA SER A 425 23.01 -18.40 6.82
C SER A 425 23.54 -17.60 8.00
N ALA A 426 23.77 -16.29 7.85
CA ALA A 426 24.20 -15.41 8.92
C ALA A 426 23.03 -14.87 9.79
N MET A 427 21.78 -15.01 9.31
CA MET A 427 20.58 -14.51 9.98
C MET A 427 19.65 -15.65 10.39
N THR A 428 18.98 -15.51 11.54
CA THR A 428 17.94 -16.47 11.94
C THR A 428 16.73 -16.37 11.01
N PRO A 429 16.19 -17.51 10.55
CA PRO A 429 14.96 -17.53 9.76
C PRO A 429 13.81 -16.95 10.57
N ILE A 430 12.88 -16.30 9.88
CA ILE A 430 11.63 -15.81 10.48
C ILE A 430 10.48 -16.73 10.08
N VAL A 431 9.71 -17.17 11.08
CA VAL A 431 8.49 -17.95 10.88
C VAL A 431 7.31 -17.00 10.85
N LEU A 432 6.70 -16.85 9.68
CA LEU A 432 5.50 -16.08 9.45
C LEU A 432 4.29 -17.01 9.41
N ASP A 433 3.29 -16.74 10.22
CA ASP A 433 1.98 -17.37 10.09
C ASP A 433 1.02 -16.39 9.42
N ILE A 434 0.55 -16.73 8.22
CA ILE A 434 -0.31 -15.86 7.42
C ILE A 434 -1.78 -16.27 7.48
N ARG A 435 -2.13 -17.26 8.30
CA ARG A 435 -3.51 -17.69 8.54
C ARG A 435 -4.30 -16.62 9.26
N ASP A 436 -5.62 -16.79 9.29
CA ASP A 436 -6.46 -15.94 10.12
C ASP A 436 -6.02 -16.03 11.59
N ASN A 437 -6.14 -14.92 12.31
CA ASN A 437 -5.72 -14.84 13.70
C ASN A 437 -6.47 -15.85 14.59
N THR A 438 -7.73 -16.18 14.27
CA THR A 438 -8.48 -17.19 15.04
C THR A 438 -7.84 -18.57 14.96
N ASP A 439 -7.20 -18.92 13.85
CA ASP A 439 -6.47 -20.19 13.69
C ASP A 439 -5.09 -20.12 14.35
N HIS A 440 -4.39 -18.97 14.23
CA HIS A 440 -3.12 -18.73 14.91
C HIS A 440 -3.24 -18.79 16.44
N GLU A 441 -4.25 -18.14 17.00
CA GLU A 441 -4.46 -18.10 18.46
C GLU A 441 -4.78 -19.48 19.05
N LYS A 442 -5.54 -20.31 18.34
CA LYS A 442 -5.83 -21.69 18.77
C LYS A 442 -4.55 -22.51 18.84
N VAL A 443 -3.75 -22.46 17.78
CA VAL A 443 -2.52 -23.24 17.65
C VAL A 443 -1.54 -22.57 16.70
N HIS A 444 -0.31 -22.32 17.17
CA HIS A 444 0.76 -21.77 16.35
C HIS A 444 2.12 -22.35 16.72
N LEU A 445 3.06 -22.27 15.78
CA LEU A 445 4.46 -22.54 16.11
C LEU A 445 4.95 -21.46 17.06
N LYS A 446 5.58 -21.89 18.17
CA LYS A 446 6.21 -21.01 19.14
C LYS A 446 7.14 -20.04 18.41
N GLY A 447 7.09 -18.76 18.77
CA GLY A 447 7.86 -17.74 18.08
C GLY A 447 7.38 -17.37 16.67
N SER A 448 6.33 -17.95 16.10
CA SER A 448 5.80 -17.42 14.83
C SER A 448 5.25 -16.00 15.00
N VAL A 449 5.31 -15.19 13.93
CA VAL A 449 4.64 -13.88 13.87
C VAL A 449 3.40 -14.01 13.00
N ASN A 450 2.24 -13.60 13.50
CA ASN A 450 1.01 -13.62 12.73
C ASN A 450 0.82 -12.33 11.93
N ILE A 451 0.87 -12.44 10.60
CA ILE A 451 0.51 -11.36 9.67
C ILE A 451 -0.51 -11.93 8.68
N PRO A 452 -1.82 -11.88 9.01
CA PRO A 452 -2.83 -12.50 8.17
C PRO A 452 -2.82 -11.98 6.74
N MET A 453 -2.76 -12.87 5.75
CA MET A 453 -2.82 -12.53 4.33
C MET A 453 -4.14 -12.99 3.72
N SER A 454 -4.76 -12.13 2.91
CA SER A 454 -5.99 -12.42 2.16
C SER A 454 -5.70 -12.77 0.71
N PHE A 455 -6.47 -13.69 0.14
CA PHE A 455 -6.40 -14.13 -1.27
C PHE A 455 -7.83 -14.23 -1.84
N PRO A 456 -8.25 -13.33 -2.76
CA PRO A 456 -7.49 -12.19 -3.29
C PRO A 456 -7.17 -11.15 -2.21
N ALA A 457 -6.14 -10.34 -2.44
CA ALA A 457 -5.70 -9.35 -1.48
C ALA A 457 -6.77 -8.26 -1.26
N THR A 458 -6.87 -7.77 -0.03
CA THR A 458 -7.71 -6.60 0.26
C THR A 458 -7.12 -5.36 -0.40
N ALA A 459 -7.87 -4.78 -1.35
CA ALA A 459 -7.46 -3.60 -2.11
C ALA A 459 -7.28 -2.34 -1.22
N TYR A 460 -7.99 -2.25 -0.09
CA TYR A 460 -8.10 -1.01 0.69
C TYR A 460 -7.84 -1.20 2.19
N GLY A 461 -7.31 -0.14 2.83
CA GLY A 461 -7.15 -0.04 4.28
C GLY A 461 -5.86 -0.67 4.85
N ALA A 462 -5.76 -0.68 6.18
CA ALA A 462 -4.58 -1.14 6.92
C ALA A 462 -4.33 -2.66 6.88
N LYS A 463 -5.24 -3.44 6.25
CA LYS A 463 -5.16 -4.91 6.09
C LYS A 463 -4.18 -5.34 4.99
N LYS A 464 -3.14 -4.53 4.72
CA LYS A 464 -2.09 -4.82 3.75
C LYS A 464 -0.94 -5.52 4.43
N ALA A 465 -0.85 -6.83 4.25
CA ALA A 465 0.23 -7.64 4.82
C ALA A 465 1.60 -7.18 4.32
N GLU A 466 1.74 -6.87 3.04
CA GLU A 466 2.98 -6.43 2.40
C GLU A 466 3.65 -5.27 3.12
N LEU A 467 2.86 -4.28 3.53
CA LEU A 467 3.36 -3.13 4.29
C LEU A 467 4.04 -3.55 5.58
N TRP A 468 3.36 -4.39 6.38
CA TRP A 468 3.89 -4.80 7.69
C TRP A 468 5.03 -5.81 7.56
N LEU A 469 4.99 -6.66 6.52
CA LEU A 469 6.08 -7.53 6.16
C LEU A 469 7.32 -6.73 5.79
N GLN A 470 7.18 -5.64 5.02
CA GLN A 470 8.31 -4.76 4.72
C GLN A 470 8.90 -4.12 5.97
N CYS A 471 8.09 -3.75 6.96
CA CYS A 471 8.56 -3.22 8.24
C CYS A 471 9.26 -4.27 9.12
N LEU A 472 8.94 -5.55 8.95
CA LEU A 472 9.40 -6.64 9.82
C LEU A 472 10.60 -7.40 9.25
N LEU A 473 10.57 -7.70 7.95
CA LEU A 473 11.53 -8.57 7.29
C LEU A 473 12.84 -7.83 7.01
N ARG A 474 13.94 -8.59 6.99
CA ARG A 474 15.26 -8.09 6.60
C ARG A 474 15.66 -8.54 5.20
N PRO A 475 16.54 -7.78 4.53
CA PRO A 475 17.14 -8.21 3.25
C PRO A 475 17.74 -9.61 3.33
N LEU A 476 17.38 -10.47 2.37
CA LEU A 476 17.88 -11.86 2.23
C LEU A 476 17.62 -12.78 3.43
N GLN A 477 16.80 -12.36 4.41
CA GLN A 477 16.44 -13.20 5.54
C GLN A 477 15.58 -14.38 5.07
N SER A 478 15.93 -15.60 5.48
CA SER A 478 15.11 -16.78 5.21
C SER A 478 13.74 -16.66 5.86
N ILE A 479 12.71 -17.01 5.09
CA ILE A 479 11.31 -16.90 5.47
C ILE A 479 10.69 -18.29 5.44
N VAL A 480 10.14 -18.72 6.58
CA VAL A 480 9.27 -19.89 6.65
C VAL A 480 7.84 -19.39 6.81
N VAL A 481 6.93 -19.83 5.95
CA VAL A 481 5.54 -19.39 5.96
C VAL A 481 4.61 -20.54 6.31
N ILE A 482 3.69 -20.31 7.24
CA ILE A 482 2.56 -21.19 7.54
C ILE A 482 1.31 -20.56 6.94
N CYS A 483 0.64 -21.26 6.03
CA CYS A 483 -0.55 -20.78 5.34
C CYS A 483 -1.76 -21.69 5.60
N ALA A 484 -2.94 -21.25 5.16
CA ALA A 484 -4.19 -21.96 5.46
C ALA A 484 -4.44 -23.17 4.56
N GLY A 485 -3.86 -23.20 3.35
CA GLY A 485 -4.04 -24.31 2.43
C GLY A 485 -3.11 -24.25 1.22
N GLU A 486 -2.87 -25.41 0.60
CA GLU A 486 -1.90 -25.60 -0.48
C GLU A 486 -2.11 -24.67 -1.69
N GLN A 487 -3.37 -24.30 -1.99
CA GLN A 487 -3.70 -23.39 -3.08
C GLN A 487 -3.07 -22.00 -2.93
N GLN A 488 -2.69 -21.61 -1.71
CA GLN A 488 -2.08 -20.30 -1.42
C GLN A 488 -0.57 -20.27 -1.72
N LEU A 489 0.11 -21.43 -1.76
CA LEU A 489 1.58 -21.52 -1.92
C LEU A 489 2.14 -20.70 -3.09
N PRO A 490 1.65 -20.83 -4.34
CA PRO A 490 2.19 -20.06 -5.45
C PRO A 490 1.93 -18.56 -5.31
N LEU A 491 0.78 -18.18 -4.74
CA LEU A 491 0.39 -16.77 -4.57
C LEU A 491 1.22 -16.10 -3.47
N VAL A 492 1.46 -16.79 -2.35
CA VAL A 492 2.33 -16.35 -1.26
C VAL A 492 3.75 -16.13 -1.77
N ARG A 493 4.29 -17.12 -2.50
CA ARG A 493 5.64 -17.03 -3.07
C ARG A 493 5.79 -15.83 -3.99
N LYS A 494 4.83 -15.60 -4.89
CA LYS A 494 4.81 -14.43 -5.77
C LYS A 494 4.79 -13.12 -4.97
N ARG A 495 3.90 -12.98 -3.98
CA ARG A 495 3.78 -11.75 -3.18
C ARG A 495 5.03 -11.46 -2.34
N LEU A 496 5.65 -12.48 -1.74
CA LEU A 496 6.88 -12.30 -0.97
C LEU A 496 8.09 -11.97 -1.85
N ALA A 497 8.17 -12.53 -3.06
CA ALA A 497 9.24 -12.20 -4.01
C ALA A 497 9.21 -10.71 -4.42
N LEU A 498 8.03 -10.07 -4.42
CA LEU A 498 7.91 -8.62 -4.69
C LEU A 498 8.62 -7.78 -3.64
N ILE A 499 8.46 -8.12 -2.36
CA ILE A 499 8.89 -7.27 -1.25
C ILE A 499 10.18 -7.74 -0.58
N SER A 500 10.63 -8.97 -0.84
CA SER A 500 11.89 -9.53 -0.35
C SER A 500 12.59 -10.32 -1.47
N PRO A 501 12.96 -9.65 -2.58
CA PRO A 501 13.61 -10.33 -3.71
C PRO A 501 14.92 -10.99 -3.26
N GLY A 502 15.12 -12.24 -3.68
CA GLY A 502 16.30 -13.04 -3.36
C GLY A 502 16.28 -13.74 -1.99
N ALA A 503 15.26 -13.51 -1.16
CA ALA A 503 15.11 -14.24 0.10
C ALA A 503 14.71 -15.71 -0.14
N PRO A 504 15.34 -16.68 0.56
CA PRO A 504 14.86 -18.06 0.56
C PRO A 504 13.49 -18.16 1.24
N ILE A 505 12.54 -18.86 0.60
CA ILE A 505 11.17 -19.00 1.10
C ILE A 505 10.74 -20.46 1.09
N GLU A 506 10.46 -21.00 2.29
CA GLU A 506 9.78 -22.27 2.49
C GLU A 506 8.34 -22.02 2.94
N ILE A 507 7.38 -22.76 2.41
CA ILE A 507 5.95 -22.54 2.66
C ILE A 507 5.33 -23.89 2.99
N TYR A 508 4.58 -23.94 4.09
CA TYR A 508 3.89 -25.12 4.57
C TYR A 508 2.47 -24.76 5.01
N THR A 509 1.61 -25.75 5.09
CA THR A 509 0.33 -25.68 5.81
C THR A 509 0.51 -26.15 7.25
N ALA A 510 -0.40 -25.76 8.14
CA ALA A 510 -0.38 -26.27 9.51
C ALA A 510 -0.55 -27.80 9.56
N ASP A 511 -1.33 -28.37 8.63
CA ASP A 511 -1.58 -29.80 8.52
C ASP A 511 -0.33 -30.57 8.06
N GLU A 512 0.41 -30.06 7.07
CA GLU A 512 1.68 -30.65 6.64
C GLU A 512 2.70 -30.71 7.79
N LEU A 513 2.71 -29.70 8.67
CA LEU A 513 3.59 -29.65 9.84
C LEU A 513 3.07 -30.47 11.05
N ASP A 514 2.03 -31.29 10.86
CA ASP A 514 1.36 -32.07 11.90
C ASP A 514 0.93 -31.22 13.11
N ALA A 515 0.31 -30.06 12.88
CA ALA A 515 -0.20 -29.22 13.97
C ALA A 515 -1.12 -30.02 14.93
N PRO A 516 -0.99 -29.85 16.26
CA PRO A 516 -1.87 -30.52 17.20
C PRO A 516 -3.32 -30.01 17.05
N SER A 517 -4.27 -30.94 17.13
CA SER A 517 -5.69 -30.59 17.27
C SER A 517 -5.91 -29.89 18.61
N SER A 518 -6.78 -28.88 18.66
CA SER A 518 -7.22 -28.29 19.93
C SER A 518 -7.79 -29.37 20.85
N PRO A 519 -7.41 -29.42 22.14
CA PRO A 519 -7.90 -30.44 23.05
C PRO A 519 -9.40 -30.24 23.31
N ASN A 520 -10.23 -31.23 22.93
CA ASN A 520 -11.64 -31.29 23.31
C ASN A 520 -11.74 -31.59 24.82
N PHE A 521 -11.89 -30.57 25.67
CA PHE A 521 -12.15 -30.78 27.09
C PHE A 521 -13.65 -30.91 27.35
N GLU A 522 -14.08 -32.08 27.83
CA GLU A 522 -15.37 -32.20 28.52
C GLU A 522 -15.34 -31.31 29.77
N VAL A 523 -16.41 -30.53 29.96
CA VAL A 523 -16.56 -29.55 31.05
C VAL A 523 -16.69 -30.29 32.40
N GLY A 524 -15.56 -30.68 32.98
CA GLY A 524 -15.43 -31.18 34.34
C GLY A 524 -14.85 -30.09 35.25
N ALA A 525 -15.51 -29.82 36.38
CA ALA A 525 -15.16 -28.77 37.32
C ALA A 525 -13.71 -28.88 37.83
N GLY A 526 -12.83 -28.01 37.36
CA GLY A 526 -11.43 -27.91 37.80
C GLY A 526 -10.39 -27.61 36.71
N THR A 527 -10.78 -27.12 35.53
CA THR A 527 -9.86 -26.87 34.41
C THR A 527 -8.90 -25.72 34.69
N GLN A 528 -7.60 -26.02 34.75
CA GLN A 528 -6.53 -25.01 34.70
C GLN A 528 -6.59 -24.29 33.36
N THR A 529 -6.87 -22.99 33.37
CA THR A 529 -6.79 -22.11 32.20
C THR A 529 -5.33 -21.81 31.90
N GLY A 530 -4.81 -22.27 30.77
CA GLY A 530 -3.41 -22.06 30.43
C GLY A 530 -3.08 -22.35 28.97
N SER A 531 -1.94 -21.81 28.55
CA SER A 531 -1.27 -22.11 27.29
C SER A 531 -0.42 -23.37 27.47
N TYR A 532 -0.49 -24.31 26.53
CA TYR A 532 0.27 -25.57 26.57
C TYR A 532 1.29 -25.60 25.45
N ILE A 533 2.53 -26.01 25.77
CA ILE A 533 3.57 -26.24 24.78
C ILE A 533 3.64 -27.73 24.47
N THR A 534 3.36 -28.08 23.22
CA THR A 534 3.48 -29.46 22.72
C THR A 534 4.69 -29.55 21.79
N ALA A 535 5.59 -30.49 22.06
CA ALA A 535 6.74 -30.74 21.20
C ALA A 535 6.44 -31.92 20.26
N LYS A 536 6.52 -31.69 18.95
CA LYS A 536 6.37 -32.72 17.91
C LYS A 536 7.62 -32.79 17.04
N PRO A 537 8.05 -33.98 16.58
CA PRO A 537 9.11 -34.05 15.57
C PRO A 537 8.63 -33.42 14.26
N LEU A 538 9.55 -32.83 13.50
CA LEU A 538 9.31 -32.42 12.13
C LEU A 538 8.94 -33.68 11.31
N PRO A 539 7.83 -33.69 10.55
CA PRO A 539 7.43 -34.86 9.77
C PRO A 539 8.53 -35.29 8.80
N THR A 540 8.77 -36.59 8.68
CA THR A 540 9.89 -37.12 7.87
C THR A 540 9.72 -36.87 6.37
N SER A 541 8.51 -36.56 5.92
CA SER A 541 8.21 -36.13 4.55
C SER A 541 8.69 -34.71 4.25
N ILE A 542 8.91 -33.89 5.28
CA ILE A 542 9.32 -32.49 5.13
C ILE A 542 10.83 -32.38 5.13
N LEU A 543 11.36 -31.87 4.03
CA LEU A 543 12.74 -31.43 3.92
C LEU A 543 12.78 -29.91 4.08
N SER A 544 13.16 -29.46 5.28
CA SER A 544 13.31 -28.05 5.60
C SER A 544 14.77 -27.73 5.95
N ASN A 545 15.27 -26.61 5.41
CA ASN A 545 16.58 -26.07 5.77
C ASN A 545 16.51 -25.13 6.98
N TYR A 546 15.30 -24.70 7.36
CA TYR A 546 15.09 -23.60 8.32
C TYR A 546 14.23 -23.97 9.53
N LEU A 547 13.43 -25.03 9.44
CA LEU A 547 12.67 -25.56 10.57
C LEU A 547 13.54 -26.49 11.43
N PRO A 548 13.39 -26.43 12.77
CA PRO A 548 14.08 -27.36 13.65
C PRO A 548 13.50 -28.77 13.53
N ARG A 549 14.30 -29.78 13.90
CA ARG A 549 13.87 -31.19 13.94
C ARG A 549 12.72 -31.45 14.92
N GLN A 550 12.55 -30.59 15.91
CA GLN A 550 11.47 -30.64 16.87
C GLN A 550 10.74 -29.30 16.85
N LEU A 551 9.47 -29.34 16.45
CA LEU A 551 8.56 -28.21 16.40
C LEU A 551 7.88 -28.04 17.77
N LEU A 552 7.96 -26.83 18.31
CA LEU A 552 7.24 -26.45 19.52
C LEU A 552 5.96 -25.73 19.13
N TRP A 553 4.82 -26.31 19.47
CA TRP A 553 3.50 -25.76 19.24
C TRP A 553 2.95 -25.16 20.53
N VAL A 554 2.43 -23.94 20.43
CA VAL A 554 1.67 -23.30 21.49
C VAL A 554 0.20 -23.53 21.19
N THR A 555 -0.52 -24.13 22.13
CA THR A 555 -1.96 -24.40 22.02
C THR A 555 -2.68 -23.75 23.18
N GLU A 556 -3.72 -22.98 22.87
CA GLU A 556 -4.58 -22.34 23.86
C GLU A 556 -5.83 -23.21 24.10
N SER A 557 -6.23 -23.35 25.36
CA SER A 557 -7.49 -24.03 25.70
C SER A 557 -8.71 -23.28 25.16
N ASP A 558 -9.81 -23.97 24.81
CA ASP A 558 -11.06 -23.30 24.41
C ASP A 558 -11.62 -22.38 25.50
N THR A 559 -11.30 -22.63 26.77
CA THR A 559 -11.61 -21.74 27.91
C THR A 559 -10.77 -20.46 27.94
N CYS A 560 -9.65 -20.39 27.20
CA CYS A 560 -8.85 -19.19 26.93
C CYS A 560 -9.42 -18.32 25.79
N ALA A 561 -10.67 -18.54 25.34
CA ALA A 561 -11.43 -17.75 24.34
C ALA A 561 -11.58 -16.23 24.63
N PHE A 562 -10.79 -15.69 25.56
CA PHE A 562 -10.71 -14.28 25.93
C PHE A 562 -9.41 -13.59 25.45
N LEU A 563 -8.65 -14.20 24.52
CA LEU A 563 -7.49 -13.53 23.89
C LEU A 563 -7.92 -12.30 23.10
N ARG A 564 -9.11 -12.36 22.49
CA ARG A 564 -9.73 -11.22 21.82
C ARG A 564 -10.89 -10.67 22.61
N ILE A 565 -10.84 -9.38 22.89
CA ILE A 565 -11.87 -8.62 23.61
C ILE A 565 -12.83 -8.05 22.56
N GLY A 566 -14.05 -8.58 22.47
CA GLY A 566 -15.01 -8.22 21.42
C GLY A 566 -16.35 -7.69 21.91
N ASN A 567 -16.74 -7.97 23.15
CA ASN A 567 -18.02 -7.54 23.71
C ASN A 567 -17.88 -6.62 24.94
N TYR A 568 -19.00 -6.03 25.37
CA TYR A 568 -19.04 -5.03 26.43
C TYR A 568 -18.52 -5.57 27.77
N GLU A 569 -18.91 -6.79 28.14
CA GLU A 569 -18.49 -7.42 29.39
C GLU A 569 -16.98 -7.64 29.41
N GLN A 570 -16.41 -8.12 28.30
CA GLN A 570 -14.97 -8.30 28.15
C GLN A 570 -14.23 -6.96 28.16
N LEU A 571 -14.78 -5.89 27.57
CA LEU A 571 -14.15 -4.56 27.55
C LEU A 571 -13.95 -3.96 28.95
N ARG A 572 -14.60 -4.47 30.01
CA ARG A 572 -14.29 -4.05 31.39
C ARG A 572 -12.82 -4.27 31.75
N CYS A 573 -12.12 -5.21 31.11
CA CYS A 573 -10.70 -5.45 31.40
C CYS A 573 -9.75 -4.36 30.87
N ILE A 574 -10.24 -3.40 30.09
CA ILE A 574 -9.42 -2.24 29.65
C ILE A 574 -9.44 -1.08 30.66
N GLU A 575 -10.23 -1.20 31.73
CA GLU A 575 -10.23 -0.25 32.84
C GLU A 575 -8.87 -0.23 33.55
N PRO A 576 -8.50 0.91 34.17
CA PRO A 576 -7.23 1.01 34.89
C PRO A 576 -7.10 -0.05 35.99
N SER A 577 -6.02 -0.83 35.92
CA SER A 577 -5.63 -1.80 36.94
C SER A 577 -4.11 -1.73 37.15
N GLU A 578 -3.63 -2.06 38.35
CA GLU A 578 -2.19 -2.06 38.64
C GLU A 578 -1.42 -3.17 37.90
N ASP A 579 -2.11 -4.22 37.43
CA ASP A 579 -1.51 -5.38 36.77
C ASP A 579 -1.75 -5.41 35.24
N THR A 580 -2.43 -4.41 34.69
CA THR A 580 -2.85 -4.39 33.28
C THR A 580 -2.36 -3.11 32.59
N LEU A 581 -1.65 -3.28 31.47
CA LEU A 581 -1.18 -2.20 30.63
C LEU A 581 -1.97 -2.14 29.32
N ILE A 582 -2.47 -0.95 28.95
CA ILE A 582 -3.19 -0.73 27.69
C ILE A 582 -2.24 -0.12 26.67
N LEU A 583 -2.10 -0.75 25.51
CA LEU A 583 -1.21 -0.33 24.44
C LEU A 583 -1.98 0.08 23.19
N ASP A 584 -1.82 1.33 22.77
CA ASP A 584 -2.29 1.84 21.48
C ASP A 584 -1.17 1.67 20.43
N CYS A 585 -1.39 0.79 19.45
CA CYS A 585 -0.42 0.55 18.36
C CYS A 585 -0.77 1.26 17.04
N ARG A 586 -1.65 2.27 17.08
CA ARG A 586 -1.96 3.11 15.91
C ARG A 586 -0.79 4.03 15.53
N THR A 587 -0.93 4.75 14.42
CA THR A 587 0.02 5.80 14.04
C THR A 587 0.04 6.93 15.07
N SER A 588 1.14 7.68 15.15
CA SER A 588 1.25 8.86 16.02
C SER A 588 0.18 9.91 15.69
N TYR A 589 -0.26 9.98 14.44
CA TYR A 589 -1.37 10.84 14.01
C TYR A 589 -2.68 10.40 14.66
N GLU A 590 -3.08 9.14 14.51
CA GLU A 590 -4.32 8.61 15.11
C GLU A 590 -4.33 8.73 16.64
N PHE A 591 -3.18 8.53 17.30
CA PHE A 591 -3.05 8.67 18.75
C PHE A 591 -3.19 10.13 19.23
N LYS A 592 -2.73 11.09 18.43
CA LYS A 592 -2.87 12.53 18.70
C LYS A 592 -4.32 13.02 18.57
N ASN A 593 -5.13 12.39 17.73
CA ASN A 593 -6.55 12.79 17.54
C ASN A 593 -7.39 12.43 18.77
N GLY A 594 -7.15 11.25 19.31
CA GLY A 594 -7.79 10.78 20.54
C GLY A 594 -7.40 9.34 20.82
N SER A 595 -7.42 8.93 22.08
CA SER A 595 -7.03 7.58 22.52
C SER A 595 -7.75 7.18 23.79
N HIS A 596 -7.55 5.94 24.23
CA HIS A 596 -7.94 5.52 25.58
C HIS A 596 -7.22 6.37 26.64
N LYS A 597 -7.91 6.71 27.73
CA LYS A 597 -7.43 7.62 28.80
C LYS A 597 -6.12 7.17 29.47
N HIS A 598 -5.92 5.86 29.53
CA HIS A 598 -4.81 5.23 30.26
C HIS A 598 -3.96 4.34 29.36
N SER A 599 -4.00 4.56 28.04
CA SER A 599 -3.13 3.83 27.11
C SER A 599 -1.78 4.51 26.94
N ILE A 600 -0.72 3.72 26.85
CA ILE A 600 0.56 4.15 26.26
C ILE A 600 0.52 4.04 24.73
N HIS A 601 1.45 4.72 24.05
CA HIS A 601 1.58 4.67 22.60
C HIS A 601 2.92 4.08 22.18
N VAL A 602 2.88 2.98 21.42
CA VAL A 602 4.03 2.44 20.67
C VAL A 602 3.47 1.96 19.35
N SER A 603 3.85 2.60 18.25
CA SER A 603 3.25 2.28 16.95
C SER A 603 3.61 0.86 16.49
N LEU A 604 2.75 0.21 15.70
CA LEU A 604 3.11 -1.10 15.14
C LEU A 604 4.41 -1.05 14.32
N ALA A 605 4.69 0.06 13.63
CA ALA A 605 5.94 0.23 12.88
C ALA A 605 7.17 0.15 13.82
N ASP A 606 7.10 0.76 15.00
CA ASP A 606 8.17 0.67 16.01
C ASP A 606 8.32 -0.76 16.54
N LEU A 607 7.21 -1.46 16.78
CA LEU A 607 7.24 -2.86 17.24
C LEU A 607 7.86 -3.79 16.17
N CYS A 608 7.52 -3.58 14.90
CA CYS A 608 8.15 -4.30 13.78
C CYS A 608 9.64 -3.99 13.71
N GLN A 609 10.04 -2.71 13.83
CA GLN A 609 11.45 -2.31 13.78
C GLN A 609 12.27 -2.90 14.92
N ILE A 610 11.74 -2.91 16.15
CA ILE A 610 12.37 -3.57 17.30
C ILE A 610 12.61 -5.05 17.01
N THR A 611 11.62 -5.72 16.42
CA THR A 611 11.73 -7.14 16.06
C THR A 611 12.71 -7.38 14.90
N ALA A 612 12.71 -6.51 13.89
CA ALA A 612 13.62 -6.59 12.74
C ALA A 612 15.08 -6.38 13.15
N LEU A 613 15.32 -5.60 14.20
CA LEU A 613 16.66 -5.36 14.77
C LEU A 613 17.09 -6.44 15.77
N ASP A 614 16.27 -7.46 16.02
CA ASP A 614 16.65 -8.56 16.87
C ASP A 614 17.88 -9.29 16.29
N THR A 615 19.00 -9.17 16.98
CA THR A 615 20.30 -9.66 16.51
C THR A 615 20.57 -11.02 17.11
N MET A 616 20.24 -12.07 16.35
CA MET A 616 20.87 -13.37 16.48
C MET A 616 21.81 -13.56 15.29
N SER A 617 23.12 -13.37 15.52
CA SER A 617 24.11 -13.87 14.58
C SER A 617 24.05 -15.39 14.65
N ALA A 618 23.78 -16.05 13.52
CA ALA A 618 23.83 -17.51 13.41
C ALA A 618 25.29 -18.01 13.43
N SER A 619 26.07 -17.67 14.46
CA SER A 619 27.40 -18.23 14.76
C SER A 619 28.01 -17.55 15.99
N SER A 620 27.72 -18.03 17.20
CA SER A 620 28.59 -17.76 18.37
C SER A 620 28.53 -18.86 19.43
N SER A 621 28.34 -20.12 19.01
CA SER A 621 28.48 -21.29 19.89
C SER A 621 29.54 -22.29 19.43
N SER A 622 30.59 -21.85 18.72
CA SER A 622 31.68 -22.76 18.31
C SER A 622 33.11 -22.20 18.43
N SER A 623 33.37 -21.22 19.31
CA SER A 623 34.77 -20.80 19.56
C SER A 623 34.98 -20.17 20.93
N SER A 624 34.97 -20.98 21.99
CA SER A 624 35.83 -20.86 23.19
C SER A 624 35.32 -21.72 24.36
N SER A 625 35.69 -23.01 24.39
CA SER A 625 35.85 -23.80 25.64
C SER A 625 36.03 -25.33 25.42
N ALA A 626 36.09 -25.84 24.19
CA ALA A 626 36.36 -27.26 23.95
C ALA A 626 37.88 -27.55 23.86
N LEU A 627 38.61 -27.39 24.96
CA LEU A 627 39.92 -28.02 25.12
C LEU A 627 40.10 -28.58 26.53
N ALA A 628 39.22 -29.49 26.95
CA ALA A 628 39.53 -30.45 28.02
C ALA A 628 38.58 -31.68 28.03
N ARG A 629 39.15 -32.81 27.59
CA ARG A 629 38.93 -34.19 28.03
C ARG A 629 37.64 -34.93 27.62
N SER A 630 37.90 -35.90 26.74
CA SER A 630 37.20 -37.16 26.45
C SER A 630 36.37 -37.79 27.58
N THR A 631 35.19 -38.31 27.25
CA THR A 631 34.89 -39.76 27.19
C THR A 631 33.50 -39.99 26.57
N HIS A 632 33.32 -41.17 25.97
CA HIS A 632 32.20 -41.62 25.14
C HIS A 632 30.78 -41.30 25.67
N GLU A 633 30.00 -40.57 24.87
CA GLU A 633 28.59 -40.83 24.55
C GLU A 633 28.23 -40.02 23.30
N GLN A 634 27.77 -40.69 22.23
CA GLN A 634 27.34 -40.04 20.99
C GLN A 634 25.98 -39.37 21.20
N GLY A 635 25.99 -38.17 21.76
CA GLY A 635 24.88 -37.22 21.67
C GLY A 635 25.28 -36.09 20.73
N THR A 636 24.72 -36.07 19.52
CA THR A 636 24.72 -34.86 18.67
C THR A 636 24.17 -33.70 19.50
N PRO A 637 24.86 -32.55 19.63
CA PRO A 637 24.27 -31.42 20.31
C PRO A 637 23.03 -30.99 19.52
N VAL A 638 21.87 -31.06 20.19
CA VAL A 638 20.62 -30.52 19.68
C VAL A 638 20.82 -29.00 19.61
N VAL A 639 20.99 -28.46 18.42
CA VAL A 639 20.99 -27.00 18.24
C VAL A 639 19.54 -26.56 18.36
N ASP A 640 19.21 -26.10 19.57
CA ASP A 640 17.89 -25.72 20.03
C ASP A 640 17.41 -24.44 19.34
N PHE A 641 16.35 -24.57 18.53
CA PHE A 641 15.30 -23.59 18.27
C PHE A 641 15.71 -22.16 17.83
N HIS A 642 15.32 -21.75 16.61
CA HIS A 642 15.38 -20.36 16.13
C HIS A 642 14.26 -19.48 16.76
N ALA A 643 14.23 -19.42 18.09
CA ALA A 643 13.51 -18.37 18.82
C ALA A 643 14.12 -17.01 18.48
N PRO A 644 13.35 -15.90 18.63
CA PRO A 644 14.00 -14.60 18.77
C PRO A 644 14.96 -14.63 19.96
N SER A 645 15.87 -13.65 20.03
CA SER A 645 16.73 -13.47 21.20
C SER A 645 15.91 -13.40 22.48
N SER A 646 16.37 -14.04 23.56
CA SER A 646 15.78 -13.84 24.90
C SER A 646 15.82 -12.37 25.34
N ARG A 647 16.72 -11.56 24.75
CA ARG A 647 16.80 -10.11 24.98
C ARG A 647 15.64 -9.33 24.35
N LEU A 648 14.98 -9.85 23.31
CA LEU A 648 13.91 -9.14 22.61
C LEU A 648 12.75 -8.79 23.56
N GLY A 649 12.38 -9.72 24.44
CA GLY A 649 11.37 -9.49 25.47
C GLY A 649 11.73 -8.33 26.41
N GLN A 650 13.00 -8.24 26.82
CA GLN A 650 13.49 -7.13 27.63
C GLN A 650 13.41 -5.79 26.88
N ILE A 651 13.80 -5.74 25.62
CA ILE A 651 13.74 -4.51 24.80
C ILE A 651 12.29 -4.02 24.66
N PHE A 652 11.33 -4.94 24.48
CA PHE A 652 9.92 -4.57 24.49
C PHE A 652 9.49 -4.02 25.86
N LEU A 653 9.87 -4.65 26.96
CA LEU A 653 9.53 -4.16 28.31
C LEU A 653 10.14 -2.78 28.60
N GLU A 654 11.38 -2.52 28.14
CA GLU A 654 12.00 -1.20 28.21
C GLU A 654 11.18 -0.18 27.41
N LYS A 655 10.83 -0.49 26.15
CA LYS A 655 10.03 0.41 25.31
C LYS A 655 8.64 0.69 25.89
N LEU A 656 7.99 -0.32 26.46
CA LEU A 656 6.68 -0.17 27.11
C LEU A 656 6.79 0.68 28.39
N TYR A 657 7.85 0.49 29.18
CA TYR A 657 8.14 1.31 30.35
C TYR A 657 8.38 2.77 29.98
N ASP A 658 9.18 3.04 28.94
CA ASP A 658 9.38 4.40 28.41
C ASP A 658 8.06 5.04 27.98
N GLY A 659 7.18 4.25 27.35
CA GLY A 659 5.82 4.68 27.01
C GLY A 659 4.97 5.04 28.23
N CYS A 660 5.11 4.30 29.34
CA CYS A 660 4.43 4.60 30.61
C CYS A 660 4.94 5.92 31.20
N VAL A 661 6.26 6.12 31.23
CA VAL A 661 6.89 7.35 31.71
C VAL A 661 6.43 8.56 30.88
N ALA A 662 6.42 8.43 29.55
CA ALA A 662 5.97 9.48 28.65
C ALA A 662 4.48 9.83 28.80
N ALA A 663 3.66 8.86 29.22
CA ALA A 663 2.22 9.03 29.43
C ALA A 663 1.83 9.38 30.88
N ASP A 664 2.81 9.57 31.77
CA ASP A 664 2.60 9.75 33.22
C ASP A 664 1.75 8.63 33.85
N ILE A 665 1.95 7.39 33.37
CA ILE A 665 1.30 6.19 33.88
C ILE A 665 2.22 5.51 34.89
N ARG A 666 1.74 5.33 36.12
CA ARG A 666 2.51 4.62 37.18
C ARG A 666 2.79 3.19 36.74
N CYS A 667 4.06 2.90 36.50
CA CYS A 667 4.56 1.59 36.10
C CYS A 667 5.93 1.39 36.73
N ARG A 668 6.23 0.18 37.22
CA ARG A 668 7.57 -0.14 37.73
C ARG A 668 8.52 -0.41 36.56
N PHE A 669 9.82 -0.26 36.81
CA PHE A 669 10.87 -0.53 35.82
C PHE A 669 10.65 -1.92 35.16
N LEU A 670 10.84 -1.98 33.82
CA LEU A 670 10.57 -3.16 32.99
C LEU A 670 9.14 -3.73 33.15
N CYS A 671 8.18 -2.86 33.46
CA CYS A 671 6.79 -3.25 33.69
C CYS A 671 6.62 -4.32 34.78
N GLN A 672 7.48 -4.32 35.81
CA GLN A 672 7.39 -5.30 36.91
C GLN A 672 6.03 -5.22 37.61
N GLY A 673 5.34 -6.37 37.70
CA GLY A 673 4.01 -6.48 38.29
C GLY A 673 2.87 -6.42 37.27
N ILE A 674 3.14 -6.00 36.03
CA ILE A 674 2.20 -6.16 34.92
C ILE A 674 2.07 -7.64 34.60
N LYS A 675 0.84 -8.14 34.58
CA LYS A 675 0.47 -9.52 34.23
C LYS A 675 -0.23 -9.60 32.88
N LYS A 676 -0.78 -8.47 32.41
CA LYS A 676 -1.57 -8.41 31.18
C LYS A 676 -1.26 -7.17 30.36
N ILE A 677 -1.13 -7.34 29.05
CA ILE A 677 -1.08 -6.26 28.08
C ILE A 677 -2.28 -6.40 27.16
N ILE A 678 -3.04 -5.33 27.00
CA ILE A 678 -4.16 -5.26 26.07
C ILE A 678 -3.81 -4.29 24.96
N VAL A 679 -3.73 -4.78 23.74
CA VAL A 679 -3.32 -4.02 22.57
C VAL A 679 -4.53 -3.67 21.71
N TYR A 680 -4.61 -2.43 21.23
CA TYR A 680 -5.61 -2.05 20.24
C TYR A 680 -5.01 -1.18 19.14
N CYS A 681 -5.64 -1.24 17.97
CA CYS A 681 -5.37 -0.31 16.86
C CYS A 681 -6.68 0.36 16.42
N ALA A 682 -6.82 0.89 15.19
CA ALA A 682 -8.10 1.48 14.79
C ALA A 682 -9.22 0.44 14.58
N GLY A 683 -8.92 -0.70 13.95
CA GLY A 683 -9.92 -1.67 13.48
C GLY A 683 -9.57 -3.14 13.72
N GLY A 684 -8.60 -3.43 14.59
CA GLY A 684 -8.20 -4.79 15.02
C GLY A 684 -7.04 -5.44 14.25
N TYR A 685 -6.79 -5.09 12.98
CA TYR A 685 -5.76 -5.78 12.18
C TYR A 685 -4.32 -5.57 12.68
N ARG A 686 -3.94 -4.32 12.99
CA ARG A 686 -2.57 -4.01 13.48
C ARG A 686 -2.33 -4.54 14.90
N SER A 687 -3.37 -4.63 15.71
CA SER A 687 -3.26 -5.16 17.09
C SER A 687 -3.08 -6.67 17.12
N ILE A 688 -3.59 -7.41 16.13
CA ILE A 688 -3.24 -8.83 15.90
C ILE A 688 -1.73 -8.98 15.70
N ILE A 689 -1.17 -8.21 14.77
CA ILE A 689 0.26 -8.28 14.45
C ILE A 689 1.09 -7.90 15.68
N ALA A 690 0.78 -6.77 16.31
CA ALA A 690 1.44 -6.32 17.53
C ALA A 690 1.35 -7.36 18.67
N GLY A 691 0.20 -7.99 18.83
CA GLY A 691 -0.02 -9.06 19.81
C GLY A 691 0.91 -10.25 19.57
N SER A 692 1.01 -10.71 18.32
CA SER A 692 1.90 -11.82 17.96
C SER A 692 3.39 -11.48 18.14
N LEU A 693 3.81 -10.23 17.87
CA LEU A 693 5.20 -9.78 18.09
C LEU A 693 5.57 -9.81 19.58
N LEU A 694 4.68 -9.31 20.45
CA LEU A 694 4.88 -9.34 21.90
C LEU A 694 4.87 -10.79 22.44
N ARG A 695 3.94 -11.63 21.98
CA ARG A 695 3.90 -13.06 22.34
C ARG A 695 5.19 -13.77 21.95
N ARG A 696 5.61 -13.63 20.68
CA ARG A 696 6.89 -14.16 20.17
C ARG A 696 8.07 -13.78 21.08
N ALA A 697 8.14 -12.53 21.51
CA ALA A 697 9.24 -12.05 22.35
C ALA A 697 9.17 -12.58 23.79
N PHE A 698 7.98 -12.60 24.39
CA PHE A 698 7.80 -13.06 25.78
C PHE A 698 7.95 -14.57 25.91
N GLU A 699 7.51 -15.34 24.92
CA GLU A 699 7.72 -16.79 24.82
C GLU A 699 9.21 -17.16 24.80
N ALA A 700 10.05 -16.35 24.18
CA ALA A 700 11.49 -16.53 24.11
C ALA A 700 12.22 -16.05 25.37
N ALA A 701 11.74 -14.98 25.98
CA ALA A 701 12.27 -14.44 27.23
C ALA A 701 11.74 -15.15 28.49
N ALA A 702 10.87 -16.16 28.35
CA ALA A 702 10.15 -16.81 29.44
C ALA A 702 9.41 -15.82 30.37
N VAL A 703 8.86 -14.75 29.78
CA VAL A 703 8.12 -13.71 30.48
C VAL A 703 6.64 -14.12 30.57
N SER A 704 6.13 -14.24 31.81
CA SER A 704 4.74 -14.63 32.08
C SER A 704 3.78 -13.44 32.03
N ILE A 705 3.69 -12.76 30.87
CA ILE A 705 2.72 -11.68 30.61
C ILE A 705 1.73 -12.13 29.54
N GLN A 706 0.44 -12.04 29.84
CA GLN A 706 -0.60 -12.35 28.88
C GLN A 706 -0.84 -11.18 27.92
N VAL A 707 -0.81 -11.43 26.61
CA VAL A 707 -1.08 -10.42 25.58
C VAL A 707 -2.43 -10.70 24.93
N ARG A 708 -3.31 -9.70 24.96
CA ARG A 708 -4.67 -9.74 24.39
C ARG A 708 -4.85 -8.59 23.41
N ASP A 709 -5.79 -8.72 22.49
CA ASP A 709 -6.15 -7.64 21.57
C ASP A 709 -7.64 -7.28 21.62
N VAL A 710 -7.99 -6.09 21.13
CA VAL A 710 -9.39 -5.63 21.04
C VAL A 710 -9.92 -5.79 19.61
N VAL A 711 -10.95 -6.63 19.45
CA VAL A 711 -11.65 -6.80 18.17
C VAL A 711 -12.30 -5.49 17.77
N GLY A 712 -12.07 -5.05 16.53
CA GLY A 712 -12.55 -3.75 16.05
C GLY A 712 -11.80 -2.54 16.65
N GLY A 713 -10.83 -2.76 17.54
CA GLY A 713 -9.91 -1.74 18.04
C GLY A 713 -10.59 -0.52 18.68
N ALA A 714 -10.05 0.66 18.39
CA ALA A 714 -10.53 1.95 18.87
C ALA A 714 -11.99 2.20 18.53
N LEU A 715 -12.46 1.78 17.34
CA LEU A 715 -13.87 1.93 16.97
C LEU A 715 -14.79 1.20 17.95
N GLN A 716 -14.40 -0.01 18.37
CA GLN A 716 -15.16 -0.79 19.33
C GLN A 716 -15.13 -0.17 20.72
N ILE A 717 -13.96 0.33 21.16
CA ILE A 717 -13.81 1.04 22.44
C ILE A 717 -14.69 2.30 22.45
N MET A 718 -14.64 3.12 21.39
CA MET A 718 -15.45 4.33 21.29
C MET A 718 -16.95 4.03 21.27
N LYS A 719 -17.37 2.94 20.64
CA LYS A 719 -18.79 2.54 20.55
C LYS A 719 -19.33 2.03 21.89
N GLN A 720 -18.55 1.24 22.62
CA GLN A 720 -19.04 0.51 23.79
C GLN A 720 -18.56 1.08 25.14
N ARG A 721 -17.41 1.75 25.17
CA ARG A 721 -16.80 2.40 26.34
C ARG A 721 -16.33 3.83 26.02
N PRO A 722 -17.23 4.71 25.53
CA PRO A 722 -16.88 6.12 25.26
C PRO A 722 -16.41 6.86 26.53
N ASP A 723 -16.81 6.38 27.71
CA ASP A 723 -16.36 6.87 29.01
C ASP A 723 -14.84 6.74 29.23
N LEU A 724 -14.19 5.79 28.55
CA LEU A 724 -12.74 5.57 28.64
C LEU A 724 -11.95 6.24 27.51
N TRP A 725 -12.62 6.94 26.59
CA TRP A 725 -11.98 7.61 25.45
C TRP A 725 -11.79 9.10 25.68
N THR A 726 -10.64 9.63 25.24
CA THR A 726 -10.36 11.07 25.24
C THR A 726 -10.09 11.54 23.82
N VAL A 727 -10.90 12.48 23.33
CA VAL A 727 -10.58 13.27 22.13
C VAL A 727 -9.58 14.34 22.53
N LYS A 728 -8.41 14.32 21.91
CA LYS A 728 -7.28 15.20 22.24
C LYS A 728 -7.21 16.38 21.28
N ASP A 729 -7.35 16.13 19.99
CA ASP A 729 -7.32 17.16 18.95
C ASP A 729 -8.49 16.99 17.97
N ARG A 730 -9.39 17.98 17.96
CA ARG A 730 -10.58 18.02 17.09
C ARG A 730 -10.30 18.68 15.74
N SER A 731 -9.16 19.35 15.58
CA SER A 731 -8.75 19.93 14.30
C SER A 731 -8.32 18.86 13.30
N ILE A 732 -8.03 17.67 13.82
CA ILE A 732 -7.60 16.54 13.02
C ILE A 732 -8.80 15.65 12.72
N ILE A 733 -9.34 15.81 11.51
CA ILE A 733 -10.45 15.00 11.01
C ILE A 733 -9.90 13.62 10.62
N CYS A 734 -10.22 12.58 11.39
CA CYS A 734 -10.14 11.21 10.91
C CYS A 734 -11.18 11.03 9.80
N VAL A 735 -10.72 11.00 8.55
CA VAL A 735 -11.48 10.29 7.50
C VAL A 735 -11.10 8.82 7.67
N SER A 736 -11.92 8.08 8.41
CA SER A 736 -11.78 6.61 8.55
C SER A 736 -12.30 5.92 7.31
#